data_AF-A0A814I2K5-F1
#
_entry.id   AF-A0A814I2K5-F1
#
_cell.length_a   1.000
_cell.length_b   1.000
_cell.length_c   1.000
_cell.angle_alpha   90.00
_cell.angle_beta   90.00
_cell.angle_gamma   90.00
#
_symmetry.space_group_name_H-M   'P 1'
#
loop_
_entity.id
_entity.type
_entity.pdbx_description
1 polymer ?
#
loop_
_entity_poly.entity_id
_entity_poly.type
_entity_poly.pdbx_seq_one_letter_code
_entity_poly.pdbx_strand_id
1 'polypeptide(L)'
;MTDKSNASALGGHAQYVKGAVEETIGNVTGSQAWKDSGAHDKQEATEKMRAANQGSSECPVISSNTEKKIGNAVGCEGMYCDDGRPYIHLYQLDILYQNACQETIEKFLHAPTKKTIKDYEEQLKVEIDALYINYKKHNDLKHVFAFSRTPITWISSMVLCYLISKSTMATGKNETAPYNQIQGIASINVPAYSNGDEDFFSVEEHYLHSVYMGIKWQCVEYARRWLFMRKQCVYHNVRHAADMFTNLKSIERVTDGKHFPLKTYPNGSPHEPQADSILIFSRTEDQPFGHVAIICEIVPGFVRIAEQNQDSTYWPGDYARELRLIQKNDLYYIEDDENVITGWMEIEDNHQLEPLDESNLDIILKQYQQQRPMGTLERCMIPNKTFELKDGWLDKNCPAEKYFIDINGEDVARVDANYLPYYKIDNYLLFHIGTASNEIHRMFMEATQRVMNDDELMARCGIPKVFWSRIRYSWAHGRHLEMSGRLDLAFNGEQLKVFEYNADSASALFECSIIQQKWAKAVQLQSTFLSGFQMHRTLVHNWKNMNIKSRVHLLIDNDPEEMLTALYMQQVMNEAGIVDTKLCTMTNDLYWKDGKIEDSNGRIVTMIWKLWMWDTIFNDYFNVQKERGLDVDNGTHWIPTNGEHPHICDIFLNDQIQVIEPLWKVITSNKALLPILWSMYPNHPHLLRSEWTLTDTLKCSGYVKKPIVGRCGQNVTLYNNDDESVIDETMGNYVNRNCIYQELLHLKCFDGYYCIFGSWILCGHFTGFCIREDQKLITDVESPITACCIVWK
;
A
#
# COMPACT_ATOMS: atom_id res chain seq x y z
N MET A 1 3.02 -16.22 42.23
CA MET A 1 1.84 -17.02 41.82
C MET A 1 1.06 -16.26 40.75
N THR A 2 1.62 -16.05 39.56
CA THR A 2 1.08 -15.09 38.58
C THR A 2 0.80 -15.65 37.18
N ASP A 3 0.97 -16.96 36.96
CA ASP A 3 0.74 -17.56 35.62
C ASP A 3 -0.57 -18.37 35.49
N LYS A 4 -1.13 -18.88 36.59
CA LYS A 4 -2.33 -19.74 36.52
C LYS A 4 -3.65 -18.97 36.39
N SER A 5 -3.74 -17.75 36.92
CA SER A 5 -4.97 -16.94 36.85
C SER A 5 -5.23 -16.42 35.44
N ASN A 6 -4.19 -15.89 34.78
CA ASN A 6 -4.28 -15.41 33.39
C ASN A 6 -4.62 -16.54 32.41
N ALA A 7 -4.02 -17.72 32.56
CA ALA A 7 -4.37 -18.88 31.74
C ALA A 7 -5.84 -19.34 31.94
N SER A 8 -6.36 -19.26 33.18
CA SER A 8 -7.76 -19.62 33.48
C SER A 8 -8.78 -18.60 32.97
N ALA A 9 -8.42 -17.30 32.98
CA ALA A 9 -9.24 -16.24 32.42
C ALA A 9 -9.26 -16.31 30.89
N LEU A 10 -8.12 -16.55 30.24
CA LEU A 10 -8.02 -16.70 28.78
C LEU A 10 -8.81 -17.93 28.29
N GLY A 11 -8.68 -19.07 28.99
CA GLY A 11 -9.43 -20.29 28.68
C GLY A 11 -10.95 -20.14 28.83
N GLY A 12 -11.40 -19.34 29.81
CA GLY A 12 -12.81 -19.00 29.97
C GLY A 12 -13.36 -18.15 28.82
N HIS A 13 -12.62 -17.15 28.34
CA HIS A 13 -13.06 -16.32 27.21
C HIS A 13 -13.15 -17.13 25.90
N ALA A 14 -12.17 -17.99 25.63
CA ALA A 14 -12.19 -18.88 24.47
C ALA A 14 -13.40 -19.84 24.51
N GLN A 15 -13.71 -20.39 25.69
CA GLN A 15 -14.88 -21.26 25.87
C GLN A 15 -16.22 -20.49 25.73
N TYR A 16 -16.26 -19.21 26.10
CA TYR A 16 -17.46 -18.37 25.90
C TYR A 16 -17.71 -18.10 24.41
N VAL A 17 -16.67 -17.77 23.66
CA VAL A 17 -16.75 -17.54 22.20
C VAL A 17 -17.21 -18.82 21.50
N LYS A 18 -16.65 -19.97 21.89
CA LYS A 18 -17.13 -21.28 21.43
C LYS A 18 -18.63 -21.44 21.67
N GLY A 19 -19.12 -21.20 22.89
CA GLY A 19 -20.55 -21.35 23.19
C GLY A 19 -21.45 -20.37 22.42
N ALA A 20 -21.01 -19.14 22.17
CA ALA A 20 -21.75 -18.18 21.34
C ALA A 20 -21.86 -18.64 19.88
N VAL A 21 -20.78 -19.21 19.33
CA VAL A 21 -20.74 -19.75 17.98
C VAL A 21 -21.61 -21.00 17.84
N GLU A 22 -21.56 -21.92 18.82
CA GLU A 22 -22.40 -23.12 18.86
C GLU A 22 -23.90 -22.77 18.90
N GLU A 23 -24.28 -21.76 19.69
CA GLU A 23 -25.66 -21.29 19.75
C GLU A 23 -26.11 -20.66 18.43
N THR A 24 -25.24 -19.88 17.77
CA THR A 24 -25.50 -19.33 16.43
C THR A 24 -25.70 -20.44 15.40
N ILE A 25 -24.85 -21.48 15.41
CA ILE A 25 -25.03 -22.68 14.56
C ILE A 25 -26.38 -23.34 14.87
N GLY A 26 -26.75 -23.48 16.13
CA GLY A 26 -28.05 -24.00 16.53
C GLY A 26 -29.23 -23.15 16.04
N ASN A 27 -29.08 -21.83 16.02
CA ASN A 27 -30.10 -20.89 15.53
C ASN A 27 -30.26 -20.94 14.00
N VAL A 28 -29.15 -21.01 13.26
CA VAL A 28 -29.14 -21.05 11.79
C VAL A 28 -29.57 -22.42 11.26
N THR A 29 -29.17 -23.51 11.93
CA THR A 29 -29.50 -24.88 11.50
C THR A 29 -30.82 -25.41 12.07
N GLY A 30 -31.42 -24.70 13.04
CA GLY A 30 -32.57 -25.17 13.82
C GLY A 30 -32.24 -26.30 14.80
N SER A 31 -30.96 -26.63 15.00
CA SER A 31 -30.54 -27.72 15.90
C SER A 31 -30.59 -27.30 17.37
N GLN A 32 -31.51 -27.89 18.12
CA GLN A 32 -31.65 -27.63 19.56
C GLN A 32 -30.42 -28.10 20.35
N ALA A 33 -29.79 -29.21 19.94
CA ALA A 33 -28.60 -29.73 20.62
C ALA A 33 -27.42 -28.73 20.59
N TRP A 34 -27.26 -27.99 19.49
CA TRP A 34 -26.23 -26.95 19.37
C TRP A 34 -26.58 -25.70 20.19
N LYS A 35 -27.86 -25.33 20.29
CA LYS A 35 -28.30 -24.24 21.17
C LYS A 35 -28.03 -24.56 22.64
N ASP A 36 -28.36 -25.78 23.06
CA ASP A 36 -28.19 -26.22 24.44
C ASP A 36 -26.68 -26.34 24.80
N SER A 37 -25.87 -26.86 23.86
CA SER A 37 -24.40 -26.90 23.99
C SER A 37 -23.82 -25.49 24.12
N GLY A 38 -24.23 -24.56 23.24
CA GLY A 38 -23.76 -23.19 23.26
C GLY A 38 -24.14 -22.42 24.52
N ALA A 39 -25.37 -22.64 25.03
CA ALA A 39 -25.80 -22.09 26.31
C ALA A 39 -24.98 -22.63 27.48
N HIS A 40 -24.70 -23.94 27.50
CA HIS A 40 -23.90 -24.59 28.53
C HIS A 40 -22.46 -24.08 28.56
N ASP A 41 -21.80 -24.01 27.40
CA ASP A 41 -20.42 -23.54 27.29
C ASP A 41 -20.25 -22.07 27.68
N LYS A 42 -21.20 -21.20 27.29
CA LYS A 42 -21.21 -19.81 27.76
C LYS A 42 -21.37 -19.70 29.27
N GLN A 43 -22.18 -20.56 29.88
CA GLN A 43 -22.39 -20.56 31.32
C GLN A 43 -21.13 -21.04 32.07
N GLU A 44 -20.55 -22.17 31.67
CA GLU A 44 -19.33 -22.73 32.29
C GLU A 44 -18.13 -21.77 32.13
N ALA A 45 -18.00 -21.16 30.95
CA ALA A 45 -17.03 -20.11 30.69
C ALA A 45 -17.16 -18.92 31.65
N THR A 46 -18.40 -18.47 31.88
CA THR A 46 -18.70 -17.36 32.79
C THR A 46 -18.31 -17.68 34.23
N GLU A 47 -18.52 -18.92 34.67
CA GLU A 47 -18.14 -19.40 36.01
C GLU A 47 -16.62 -19.48 36.18
N LYS A 48 -15.90 -20.01 35.17
CA LYS A 48 -14.42 -20.05 35.18
C LYS A 48 -13.79 -18.66 35.23
N MET A 49 -14.34 -17.71 34.47
CA MET A 49 -13.86 -16.32 34.47
C MET A 49 -14.10 -15.61 35.81
N ARG A 50 -15.23 -15.90 36.49
CA ARG A 50 -15.52 -15.35 37.83
C ARG A 50 -14.54 -15.85 38.89
N ALA A 51 -14.14 -17.12 38.84
CA ALA A 51 -13.20 -17.70 39.79
C ALA A 51 -11.77 -17.12 39.67
N ALA A 52 -11.35 -16.73 38.47
CA ALA A 52 -10.03 -16.16 38.21
C ALA A 52 -9.81 -14.76 38.82
N ASN A 53 -10.88 -13.99 39.01
CA ASN A 53 -10.84 -12.59 39.47
C ASN A 53 -10.81 -12.41 41.01
N GLN A 54 -10.98 -13.47 41.80
CA GLN A 54 -11.01 -13.38 43.28
C GLN A 54 -9.60 -13.43 43.93
N GLY A 55 -8.51 -13.47 43.15
CA GLY A 55 -7.17 -13.79 43.64
C GLY A 55 -6.10 -12.68 43.67
N SER A 56 -6.39 -11.40 43.38
CA SER A 56 -5.36 -10.35 43.32
C SER A 56 -5.62 -9.17 44.28
N SER A 57 -4.88 -9.12 45.40
CA SER A 57 -4.86 -7.98 46.34
C SER A 57 -3.44 -7.46 46.60
N GLU A 58 -3.35 -6.13 46.72
CA GLU A 58 -2.30 -5.26 47.31
C GLU A 58 -1.38 -4.46 46.34
N CYS A 59 -1.45 -3.12 46.46
CA CYS A 59 -0.36 -2.18 46.14
C CYS A 59 -0.42 -0.97 47.12
N PRO A 60 0.71 -0.46 47.65
CA PRO A 60 0.76 0.36 48.86
C PRO A 60 0.68 1.89 48.68
N VAL A 61 0.32 2.55 49.79
CA VAL A 61 -0.02 3.97 50.00
C VAL A 61 1.21 4.90 50.11
N ILE A 62 1.14 6.11 49.52
CA ILE A 62 1.89 7.31 49.98
C ILE A 62 0.90 8.45 50.27
N SER A 63 1.12 9.11 51.41
CA SER A 63 0.25 10.02 52.15
C SER A 63 0.40 11.51 51.82
N SER A 64 -0.71 12.29 51.84
CA SER A 64 -0.76 13.59 52.55
C SER A 64 -2.20 14.05 52.85
N ASN A 65 -2.36 14.72 53.99
CA ASN A 65 -3.57 14.81 54.81
C ASN A 65 -4.63 15.88 54.41
N THR A 66 -4.71 16.29 53.15
CA THR A 66 -5.66 17.34 52.73
C THR A 66 -6.98 16.76 52.17
N GLU A 67 -7.00 15.52 51.72
CA GLU A 67 -8.22 14.82 51.24
C GLU A 67 -9.04 14.17 52.36
N LYS A 68 -8.46 14.01 53.56
CA LYS A 68 -9.08 13.31 54.68
C LYS A 68 -10.31 14.04 55.27
N LYS A 69 -10.52 15.31 54.91
CA LYS A 69 -11.73 16.06 55.28
C LYS A 69 -12.82 16.08 54.19
N ILE A 70 -12.49 15.69 52.96
CA ILE A 70 -13.47 15.57 51.87
C ILE A 70 -14.01 14.14 51.80
N GLY A 71 -13.17 13.13 52.12
CA GLY A 71 -13.57 11.72 52.14
C GLY A 71 -14.68 11.33 53.12
N ASN A 72 -14.88 12.06 54.21
CA ASN A 72 -15.94 11.75 55.19
C ASN A 72 -17.34 12.27 54.80
N ALA A 73 -17.48 13.00 53.68
CA ALA A 73 -18.77 13.59 53.27
C ALA A 73 -19.47 12.84 52.11
N VAL A 74 -18.79 11.92 51.44
CA VAL A 74 -19.28 11.32 50.17
C VAL A 74 -19.32 9.79 50.13
N GLY A 75 -19.09 9.09 51.25
CA GLY A 75 -19.46 7.69 51.39
C GLY A 75 -18.87 6.73 50.34
N CYS A 76 -17.56 6.83 50.06
CA CYS A 76 -16.89 5.92 49.13
C CYS A 76 -16.01 4.90 49.87
N GLU A 77 -16.57 3.72 50.15
CA GLU A 77 -15.81 2.47 50.31
C GLU A 77 -16.25 1.49 49.22
N GLY A 78 -15.30 0.96 48.44
CA GLY A 78 -15.51 -0.20 47.56
C GLY A 78 -16.02 0.12 46.14
N MET A 79 -15.09 0.35 45.21
CA MET A 79 -15.38 0.29 43.78
C MET A 79 -15.62 -1.17 43.37
N TYR A 80 -16.88 -1.56 43.17
CA TYR A 80 -17.29 -2.74 42.42
C TYR A 80 -17.88 -2.30 41.08
N CYS A 81 -17.59 -3.04 40.00
CA CYS A 81 -18.34 -2.96 38.75
C CYS A 81 -19.68 -3.68 38.94
N ASP A 82 -20.78 -3.11 38.42
CA ASP A 82 -22.10 -3.77 38.44
C ASP A 82 -22.17 -5.06 37.58
N ASP A 83 -21.07 -5.49 36.92
CA ASP A 83 -21.01 -6.79 36.22
C ASP A 83 -19.65 -7.54 36.25
N GLY A 84 -18.64 -7.07 37.00
CA GLY A 84 -17.49 -7.90 37.45
C GLY A 84 -16.50 -8.49 36.41
N ARG A 85 -16.22 -7.86 35.26
CA ARG A 85 -15.32 -8.41 34.20
C ARG A 85 -13.94 -7.72 34.13
N PRO A 86 -12.84 -8.41 33.73
CA PRO A 86 -11.50 -7.81 33.50
C PRO A 86 -11.24 -7.44 32.01
N TYR A 87 -10.30 -6.52 31.76
CA TYR A 87 -9.95 -5.96 30.44
C TYR A 87 -8.92 -6.81 29.64
N ILE A 88 -9.05 -6.89 28.30
CA ILE A 88 -8.09 -7.52 27.36
C ILE A 88 -7.63 -6.48 26.30
N HIS A 89 -6.34 -6.49 25.96
CA HIS A 89 -5.75 -5.62 24.94
C HIS A 89 -6.17 -6.05 23.51
N LEU A 90 -6.54 -5.10 22.63
CA LEU A 90 -7.12 -5.34 21.29
C LEU A 90 -6.31 -6.33 20.44
N TYR A 91 -4.98 -6.23 20.46
CA TYR A 91 -4.11 -7.16 19.73
C TYR A 91 -4.24 -8.64 20.17
N GLN A 92 -4.48 -8.90 21.46
CA GLN A 92 -4.69 -10.27 21.96
C GLN A 92 -6.08 -10.79 21.62
N LEU A 93 -7.07 -9.88 21.48
CA LEU A 93 -8.42 -10.20 21.05
C LEU A 93 -8.45 -10.68 19.60
N ASP A 94 -7.64 -10.06 18.73
CA ASP A 94 -7.54 -10.40 17.31
C ASP A 94 -6.94 -11.80 17.08
N ILE A 95 -5.96 -12.19 17.91
CA ILE A 95 -5.34 -13.53 17.85
C ILE A 95 -6.33 -14.61 18.32
N LEU A 96 -7.09 -14.34 19.39
CA LEU A 96 -8.09 -15.27 19.91
C LEU A 96 -9.26 -15.45 18.93
N TYR A 97 -9.64 -14.39 18.22
CA TYR A 97 -10.65 -14.42 17.16
C TYR A 97 -10.24 -15.35 16.01
N GLN A 98 -9.03 -15.17 15.47
CA GLN A 98 -8.52 -15.98 14.36
C GLN A 98 -8.47 -17.48 14.72
N ASN A 99 -8.00 -17.81 15.93
CA ASN A 99 -7.93 -19.20 16.39
C ASN A 99 -9.32 -19.84 16.58
N ALA A 100 -10.29 -19.09 17.09
CA ALA A 100 -11.66 -19.59 17.27
C ALA A 100 -12.40 -19.80 15.94
N CYS A 101 -12.18 -18.92 14.95
CA CYS A 101 -12.69 -19.09 13.59
C CYS A 101 -12.13 -20.38 12.96
N GLN A 102 -10.83 -20.62 13.10
CA GLN A 102 -10.16 -21.78 12.51
C GLN A 102 -10.64 -23.12 13.11
N GLU A 103 -10.73 -23.24 14.45
CA GLU A 103 -11.25 -24.45 15.11
C GLU A 103 -12.72 -24.75 14.76
N THR A 104 -13.51 -23.71 14.53
CA THR A 104 -14.94 -23.85 14.21
C THR A 104 -15.15 -24.35 12.78
N ILE A 105 -14.39 -23.80 11.83
CA ILE A 105 -14.41 -24.22 10.42
C ILE A 105 -14.00 -25.69 10.29
N GLU A 106 -12.97 -26.14 11.04
CA GLU A 106 -12.54 -27.54 11.05
C GLU A 106 -13.61 -28.51 11.59
N LYS A 107 -14.33 -28.12 12.65
CA LYS A 107 -15.43 -28.93 13.21
C LYS A 107 -16.65 -28.98 12.28
N PHE A 108 -16.94 -27.90 11.56
CA PHE A 108 -18.06 -27.83 10.61
C PHE A 108 -17.84 -28.71 9.38
N LEU A 109 -16.60 -28.81 8.89
CA LEU A 109 -16.21 -29.68 7.77
C LEU A 109 -16.41 -31.18 8.03
N HIS A 110 -16.59 -31.60 9.29
CA HIS A 110 -16.78 -33.01 9.68
C HIS A 110 -18.25 -33.40 9.94
N ALA A 111 -19.22 -32.49 9.74
CA ALA A 111 -20.65 -32.75 9.96
C ALA A 111 -21.37 -33.33 8.72
N PRO A 112 -22.15 -34.42 8.82
CA PRO A 112 -22.77 -35.06 7.66
C PRO A 112 -24.06 -34.33 7.25
N THR A 113 -24.01 -33.48 6.22
CA THR A 113 -25.22 -32.85 5.64
C THR A 113 -25.20 -32.79 4.11
N LYS A 114 -26.39 -32.67 3.48
CA LYS A 114 -26.71 -32.99 2.07
C LYS A 114 -26.89 -31.78 1.12
N LYS A 115 -26.26 -30.62 1.37
CA LYS A 115 -26.22 -29.49 0.40
C LYS A 115 -24.88 -28.76 0.47
N THR A 116 -24.50 -28.09 -0.63
CA THR A 116 -23.13 -27.61 -0.90
C THR A 116 -22.59 -26.67 0.17
N ILE A 117 -21.48 -27.11 0.77
CA ILE A 117 -20.77 -26.59 1.96
C ILE A 117 -20.26 -25.14 1.79
N LYS A 118 -20.16 -24.63 0.56
CA LYS A 118 -19.46 -23.38 0.22
C LYS A 118 -20.25 -22.10 0.53
N ASP A 119 -21.56 -22.08 0.27
CA ASP A 119 -22.40 -20.89 0.49
C ASP A 119 -22.61 -20.64 1.99
N TYR A 120 -22.66 -21.71 2.79
CA TYR A 120 -22.74 -21.61 4.25
C TYR A 120 -21.42 -21.12 4.86
N GLU A 121 -20.27 -21.45 4.29
CA GLU A 121 -18.96 -21.01 4.79
C GLU A 121 -18.80 -19.48 4.65
N GLU A 122 -19.19 -18.91 3.51
CA GLU A 122 -19.15 -17.45 3.29
C GLU A 122 -20.14 -16.72 4.20
N GLN A 123 -21.36 -17.23 4.34
CA GLN A 123 -22.35 -16.62 5.22
C GLN A 123 -21.95 -16.68 6.70
N LEU A 124 -21.36 -17.80 7.15
CA LEU A 124 -20.86 -17.94 8.52
C LEU A 124 -19.70 -16.97 8.80
N LYS A 125 -18.78 -16.78 7.85
CA LYS A 125 -17.67 -15.81 7.98
C LYS A 125 -18.20 -14.38 8.11
N VAL A 126 -19.17 -13.99 7.29
CA VAL A 126 -19.77 -12.65 7.32
C VAL A 126 -20.47 -12.38 8.66
N GLU A 127 -21.22 -13.35 9.20
CA GLU A 127 -21.91 -13.17 10.48
C GLU A 127 -20.93 -13.14 11.67
N ILE A 128 -19.87 -13.94 11.63
CA ILE A 128 -18.81 -13.94 12.65
C ILE A 128 -18.01 -12.63 12.62
N ASP A 129 -17.67 -12.12 11.42
CA ASP A 129 -17.02 -10.81 11.24
C ASP A 129 -17.91 -9.67 11.75
N ALA A 130 -19.22 -9.70 11.47
CA ALA A 130 -20.16 -8.69 11.94
C ALA A 130 -20.28 -8.67 13.47
N LEU A 131 -20.29 -9.84 14.12
CA LEU A 131 -20.28 -9.97 15.58
C LEU A 131 -18.97 -9.46 16.19
N TYR A 132 -17.84 -9.77 15.58
CA TYR A 132 -16.52 -9.30 16.02
C TYR A 132 -16.36 -7.78 15.86
N ILE A 133 -16.83 -7.19 14.75
CA ILE A 133 -16.85 -5.73 14.54
C ILE A 133 -17.72 -5.05 15.60
N ASN A 134 -18.90 -5.61 15.92
CA ASN A 134 -19.77 -5.06 16.95
C ASN A 134 -19.16 -5.18 18.36
N TYR A 135 -18.49 -6.29 18.66
CA TYR A 135 -17.79 -6.48 19.93
C TYR A 135 -16.57 -5.55 20.06
N LYS A 136 -15.80 -5.36 18.98
CA LYS A 136 -14.67 -4.43 18.92
C LYS A 136 -15.12 -2.99 19.11
N LYS A 137 -16.20 -2.56 18.44
CA LYS A 137 -16.85 -1.26 18.67
C LYS A 137 -17.29 -1.10 20.12
N HIS A 138 -17.91 -2.12 20.71
CA HIS A 138 -18.34 -2.09 22.12
C HIS A 138 -17.17 -2.02 23.10
N ASN A 139 -16.05 -2.69 22.80
CA ASN A 139 -14.82 -2.67 23.61
C ASN A 139 -14.06 -1.33 23.48
N ASP A 140 -13.98 -0.76 22.27
CA ASP A 140 -13.38 0.56 22.00
C ASP A 140 -14.18 1.70 22.63
N LEU A 141 -15.52 1.67 22.52
CA LEU A 141 -16.39 2.62 23.20
C LEU A 141 -16.14 2.61 24.72
N LYS A 142 -15.95 1.43 25.33
CA LYS A 142 -15.68 1.30 26.78
C LYS A 142 -14.28 1.76 27.22
N HIS A 143 -13.29 1.82 26.33
CA HIS A 143 -11.98 2.43 26.62
C HIS A 143 -12.06 3.96 26.67
N VAL A 144 -12.89 4.58 25.83
CA VAL A 144 -13.08 6.04 25.77
C VAL A 144 -13.88 6.56 26.98
N PHE A 145 -14.81 5.77 27.52
CA PHE A 145 -15.71 6.19 28.62
C PHE A 145 -15.20 5.88 30.04
N ALA A 146 -13.98 5.37 30.21
CA ALA A 146 -13.41 5.06 31.54
C ALA A 146 -13.15 6.29 32.43
N PHE A 147 -13.21 7.51 31.87
CA PHE A 147 -12.85 8.77 32.53
C PHE A 147 -14.01 9.56 33.18
N SER A 148 -15.29 9.24 32.95
CA SER A 148 -16.42 10.06 33.42
C SER A 148 -17.40 9.25 34.29
N ARG A 149 -17.26 9.33 35.62
CA ARG A 149 -17.90 8.40 36.59
C ARG A 149 -19.21 8.87 37.25
N THR A 150 -19.82 9.97 36.83
CA THR A 150 -21.16 10.46 37.26
C THR A 150 -21.85 11.29 36.16
N PRO A 151 -23.19 11.46 36.16
CA PRO A 151 -23.90 12.30 35.18
C PRO A 151 -23.46 13.77 35.18
N ILE A 152 -23.03 14.30 36.32
CA ILE A 152 -22.48 15.66 36.41
C ILE A 152 -21.09 15.70 35.77
N THR A 153 -20.23 14.71 36.02
CA THR A 153 -18.99 14.58 35.24
C THR A 153 -19.25 14.23 33.79
N TRP A 154 -20.38 13.62 33.41
CA TRP A 154 -20.73 13.36 32.01
C TRP A 154 -21.12 14.66 31.30
N ILE A 155 -21.93 15.52 31.93
CA ILE A 155 -22.25 16.85 31.39
C ILE A 155 -21.02 17.76 31.43
N SER A 156 -20.23 17.73 32.50
CA SER A 156 -18.98 18.51 32.60
C SER A 156 -17.90 17.97 31.68
N SER A 157 -17.81 16.66 31.42
CA SER A 157 -16.91 16.06 30.43
C SER A 157 -17.45 16.24 29.02
N MET A 158 -18.75 16.32 28.78
CA MET A 158 -19.28 16.70 27.46
C MET A 158 -19.07 18.18 27.19
N VAL A 159 -19.28 19.05 28.18
CA VAL A 159 -18.97 20.48 28.07
C VAL A 159 -17.46 20.68 27.99
N LEU A 160 -16.65 19.94 28.76
CA LEU A 160 -15.19 20.00 28.68
C LEU A 160 -14.65 19.30 27.44
N CYS A 161 -15.26 18.24 26.90
CA CYS A 161 -14.88 17.65 25.60
C CYS A 161 -15.44 18.46 24.44
N TYR A 162 -16.49 19.24 24.62
CA TYR A 162 -17.00 20.21 23.65
C TYR A 162 -16.19 21.52 23.69
N LEU A 163 -15.69 21.92 24.86
CA LEU A 163 -14.77 23.04 25.03
C LEU A 163 -13.33 22.63 24.69
N ILE A 164 -12.93 21.40 25.00
CA ILE A 164 -11.70 20.78 24.54
C ILE A 164 -11.84 20.60 23.04
N SER A 165 -12.86 19.97 22.46
CA SER A 165 -13.03 19.91 21.00
C SER A 165 -13.16 21.29 20.39
N LYS A 166 -13.77 22.30 21.01
CA LYS A 166 -13.66 23.69 20.54
C LYS A 166 -12.24 24.25 20.67
N SER A 167 -11.46 23.83 21.66
CA SER A 167 -10.07 24.24 21.87
C SER A 167 -9.06 23.43 21.05
N THR A 168 -9.29 22.15 20.73
CA THR A 168 -8.57 21.27 19.81
C THR A 168 -9.06 21.47 18.38
N MET A 169 -10.27 21.98 18.15
CA MET A 169 -10.62 22.60 16.87
C MET A 169 -10.04 24.03 16.78
N ALA A 170 -9.85 24.73 17.90
CA ALA A 170 -9.11 26.01 17.92
C ALA A 170 -7.57 25.84 17.95
N THR A 171 -7.04 24.63 18.14
CA THR A 171 -5.59 24.34 18.14
C THR A 171 -5.17 23.23 17.18
N GLY A 172 -6.13 22.53 16.55
CA GLY A 172 -5.93 21.44 15.62
C GLY A 172 -6.03 21.93 14.19
N LYS A 173 -4.98 22.58 13.73
CA LYS A 173 -4.58 22.52 12.33
C LYS A 173 -3.28 21.72 12.29
N ASN A 174 -3.19 20.77 11.35
CA ASN A 174 -1.96 20.16 10.82
C ASN A 174 -1.63 18.69 11.20
N GLU A 175 -2.60 17.79 11.47
CA GLU A 175 -2.31 16.35 11.37
C GLU A 175 -2.81 15.82 10.02
N THR A 176 -1.88 15.31 9.20
CA THR A 176 -2.16 14.74 7.89
C THR A 176 -2.58 13.27 8.04
N ALA A 177 -3.72 12.93 7.45
CA ALA A 177 -4.18 11.55 7.35
C ALA A 177 -3.37 10.83 6.25
N PRO A 178 -2.75 9.66 6.54
CA PRO A 178 -2.09 8.84 5.54
C PRO A 178 -3.04 8.42 4.41
N TYR A 179 -2.49 8.09 3.24
CA TYR A 179 -3.27 7.54 2.12
C TYR A 179 -4.21 6.42 2.58
N ASN A 180 -5.44 6.42 2.07
CA ASN A 180 -6.48 5.43 2.35
C ASN A 180 -7.04 5.44 3.79
N GLN A 181 -6.66 6.42 4.63
CA GLN A 181 -7.31 6.68 5.93
C GLN A 181 -8.52 7.61 5.77
N ILE A 182 -9.53 7.44 6.62
CA ILE A 182 -10.70 8.33 6.65
C ILE A 182 -10.29 9.70 7.18
N GLN A 183 -10.47 10.75 6.38
CA GLN A 183 -10.27 12.15 6.77
C GLN A 183 -11.46 12.69 7.57
N GLY A 184 -12.68 12.30 7.17
CA GLY A 184 -13.92 12.71 7.80
C GLY A 184 -15.13 12.01 7.18
N ILE A 185 -16.31 12.23 7.74
CA ILE A 185 -17.57 11.61 7.27
C ILE A 185 -18.62 12.70 7.15
N ALA A 186 -19.13 12.92 5.93
CA ALA A 186 -20.19 13.90 5.68
C ALA A 186 -21.58 13.26 5.70
N SER A 187 -22.60 14.09 5.99
CA SER A 187 -24.03 13.75 5.89
C SER A 187 -24.38 12.39 6.53
N ILE A 188 -23.76 12.09 7.69
CA ILE A 188 -23.91 10.90 8.53
C ILE A 188 -23.10 9.66 8.07
N ASN A 189 -22.99 9.38 6.77
CA ASN A 189 -22.50 8.07 6.31
C ASN A 189 -21.59 8.06 5.07
N VAL A 190 -21.14 9.22 4.55
CA VAL A 190 -20.25 9.25 3.37
C VAL A 190 -18.82 9.55 3.80
N PRO A 191 -17.93 8.55 3.91
CA PRO A 191 -16.54 8.78 4.34
C PRO A 191 -15.71 9.42 3.22
N ALA A 192 -14.92 10.44 3.54
CA ALA A 192 -13.85 10.91 2.68
C ALA A 192 -12.54 10.26 3.11
N TYR A 193 -11.79 9.75 2.14
CA TYR A 193 -10.49 9.13 2.35
C TYR A 193 -9.37 10.02 1.84
N SER A 194 -8.26 10.02 2.58
CA SER A 194 -7.05 10.74 2.19
C SER A 194 -6.43 10.12 0.95
N ASN A 195 -6.11 10.99 -0.02
CA ASN A 195 -5.30 10.62 -1.16
C ASN A 195 -3.79 10.70 -0.85
N GLY A 196 -3.41 11.06 0.38
CA GLY A 196 -2.03 11.17 0.85
C GLY A 196 -1.33 12.43 0.33
N ASP A 197 -1.33 12.60 -0.99
CA ASP A 197 -0.82 13.75 -1.73
C ASP A 197 -1.86 14.12 -2.81
N GLU A 198 -2.11 15.42 -3.01
CA GLU A 198 -3.10 15.95 -3.96
C GLU A 198 -2.84 15.52 -5.41
N ASP A 199 -1.58 15.29 -5.74
CA ASP A 199 -1.13 14.87 -7.06
C ASP A 199 -1.07 13.35 -7.22
N PHE A 200 -1.20 12.57 -6.13
CA PHE A 200 -1.06 11.11 -6.17
C PHE A 200 -2.16 10.47 -7.01
N PHE A 201 -1.79 9.55 -7.91
CA PHE A 201 -2.74 8.81 -8.72
C PHE A 201 -2.60 7.32 -8.45
N SER A 202 -3.50 6.77 -7.64
CA SER A 202 -3.38 5.38 -7.16
C SER A 202 -3.48 4.32 -8.26
N VAL A 203 -4.06 4.66 -9.42
CA VAL A 203 -4.52 3.74 -10.47
C VAL A 203 -5.44 2.60 -9.97
N GLU A 204 -5.98 2.73 -8.76
CA GLU A 204 -6.92 1.78 -8.17
C GLU A 204 -8.35 2.27 -8.37
N GLU A 205 -9.15 1.45 -9.05
CA GLU A 205 -10.58 1.68 -9.17
C GLU A 205 -11.29 1.36 -7.84
N HIS A 206 -12.28 2.17 -7.48
CA HIS A 206 -13.18 1.91 -6.38
C HIS A 206 -14.54 1.46 -6.90
N TYR A 207 -15.01 0.33 -6.38
CA TYR A 207 -16.36 -0.18 -6.59
C TYR A 207 -17.08 -0.28 -5.25
N LEU A 208 -18.32 0.20 -5.21
CA LEU A 208 -19.21 0.03 -4.07
C LEU A 208 -20.41 -0.79 -4.53
N HIS A 209 -20.62 -1.96 -3.94
CA HIS A 209 -21.63 -2.95 -4.36
C HIS A 209 -21.58 -3.24 -5.88
N SER A 210 -20.36 -3.46 -6.39
CA SER A 210 -20.07 -3.69 -7.81
C SER A 210 -20.36 -2.52 -8.76
N VAL A 211 -20.73 -1.34 -8.25
CA VAL A 211 -20.89 -0.12 -9.05
C VAL A 211 -19.61 0.70 -9.00
N TYR A 212 -19.09 1.09 -10.16
CA TYR A 212 -17.87 1.89 -10.28
C TYR A 212 -18.06 3.31 -9.74
N MET A 213 -17.26 3.68 -8.74
CA MET A 213 -17.28 5.00 -8.10
C MET A 213 -16.24 5.94 -8.72
N GLY A 214 -15.05 5.45 -9.07
CA GLY A 214 -13.97 6.29 -9.59
C GLY A 214 -12.59 5.72 -9.24
N ILE A 215 -11.55 6.53 -9.35
CA ILE A 215 -10.19 6.18 -8.91
C ILE A 215 -10.00 6.62 -7.45
N LYS A 216 -9.47 5.74 -6.60
CA LYS A 216 -9.15 6.06 -5.20
C LYS A 216 -8.03 7.12 -5.11
N TRP A 217 -8.10 8.15 -4.28
CA TRP A 217 -9.29 8.74 -3.64
C TRP A 217 -9.49 10.13 -4.23
N GLN A 218 -9.84 10.16 -5.52
CA GLN A 218 -9.98 11.38 -6.31
C GLN A 218 -11.30 12.11 -6.00
N CYS A 219 -11.36 13.41 -6.28
CA CYS A 219 -12.55 14.23 -6.03
C CYS A 219 -13.80 13.75 -6.80
N VAL A 220 -13.61 13.32 -8.05
CA VAL A 220 -14.66 12.72 -8.89
C VAL A 220 -15.19 11.41 -8.27
N GLU A 221 -14.30 10.58 -7.70
CA GLU A 221 -14.72 9.36 -7.00
C GLU A 221 -15.66 9.69 -5.83
N TYR A 222 -15.28 10.66 -5.00
CA TYR A 222 -16.07 11.09 -3.86
C TYR A 222 -17.45 11.61 -4.28
N ALA A 223 -17.51 12.50 -5.28
CA ALA A 223 -18.75 13.08 -5.75
C ALA A 223 -19.71 12.02 -6.33
N ARG A 224 -19.18 11.01 -7.05
CA ARG A 224 -20.00 9.90 -7.57
C ARG A 224 -20.51 9.01 -6.43
N ARG A 225 -19.64 8.68 -5.47
CA ARG A 225 -20.03 7.87 -4.31
C ARG A 225 -21.03 8.57 -3.41
N TRP A 226 -20.90 9.87 -3.25
CA TRP A 226 -21.89 10.69 -2.55
C TRP A 226 -23.28 10.56 -3.22
N LEU A 227 -23.37 10.73 -4.53
CA LEU A 227 -24.64 10.56 -5.27
C LEU A 227 -25.19 9.13 -5.15
N PHE A 228 -24.33 8.13 -5.21
CA PHE A 228 -24.76 6.74 -5.12
C PHE A 228 -25.33 6.44 -3.72
N MET A 229 -24.65 6.85 -2.66
CA MET A 229 -25.09 6.62 -1.28
C MET A 229 -26.29 7.48 -0.87
N ARG A 230 -26.40 8.70 -1.39
CA ARG A 230 -27.43 9.67 -0.95
C ARG A 230 -28.64 9.74 -1.87
N LYS A 231 -28.51 9.30 -3.11
CA LYS A 231 -29.54 9.41 -4.16
C LYS A 231 -29.70 8.16 -5.02
N GLN A 232 -28.96 7.08 -4.78
CA GLN A 232 -28.93 5.87 -5.62
C GLN A 232 -28.56 6.15 -7.10
N CYS A 233 -27.87 7.26 -7.35
CA CYS A 233 -27.56 7.73 -8.69
C CYS A 233 -26.06 7.78 -8.95
N VAL A 234 -25.69 7.65 -10.22
CA VAL A 234 -24.32 7.89 -10.71
C VAL A 234 -24.36 8.82 -11.91
N TYR A 235 -23.22 9.43 -12.23
CA TYR A 235 -23.01 10.11 -13.50
C TYR A 235 -22.01 9.35 -14.37
N HIS A 236 -22.11 9.56 -15.69
CA HIS A 236 -21.22 8.94 -16.68
C HIS A 236 -19.74 9.30 -16.44
N ASN A 237 -18.82 8.57 -17.04
CA ASN A 237 -17.40 8.87 -16.88
C ASN A 237 -17.05 10.26 -17.41
N VAL A 238 -16.30 11.01 -16.60
CA VAL A 238 -15.76 12.33 -16.93
C VAL A 238 -14.25 12.25 -16.80
N ARG A 239 -13.54 12.90 -17.72
CA ARG A 239 -12.07 12.85 -17.76
C ARG A 239 -11.43 13.75 -16.70
N HIS A 240 -12.03 14.92 -16.46
CA HIS A 240 -11.57 15.88 -15.48
C HIS A 240 -12.77 16.47 -14.72
N ALA A 241 -12.56 16.91 -13.48
CA ALA A 241 -13.63 17.45 -12.65
C ALA A 241 -14.25 18.72 -13.24
N ALA A 242 -13.43 19.64 -13.76
CA ALA A 242 -13.92 20.86 -14.40
C ALA A 242 -14.87 20.60 -15.60
N ASP A 243 -14.70 19.48 -16.31
CA ASP A 243 -15.52 19.14 -17.47
C ASP A 243 -16.96 18.79 -17.09
N MET A 244 -17.23 18.49 -15.81
CA MET A 244 -18.58 18.21 -15.33
C MET A 244 -19.52 19.38 -15.59
N PHE A 245 -19.06 20.62 -15.35
CA PHE A 245 -19.90 21.81 -15.48
C PHE A 245 -20.46 21.99 -16.90
N THR A 246 -19.69 21.63 -17.93
CA THR A 246 -20.11 21.78 -19.33
C THR A 246 -20.72 20.51 -19.90
N ASN A 247 -20.21 19.33 -19.53
CA ASN A 247 -20.51 18.08 -20.23
C ASN A 247 -21.54 17.22 -19.50
N LEU A 248 -21.63 17.32 -18.17
CA LEU A 248 -22.54 16.50 -17.40
C LEU A 248 -23.94 17.16 -17.38
N LYS A 249 -24.94 16.44 -17.91
CA LYS A 249 -26.32 16.97 -18.08
C LYS A 249 -27.39 16.23 -17.29
N SER A 250 -27.09 15.02 -16.82
CA SER A 250 -28.01 14.22 -16.03
C SER A 250 -27.25 13.22 -15.18
N ILE A 251 -27.89 12.76 -14.11
CA ILE A 251 -27.49 11.56 -13.37
C ILE A 251 -28.48 10.44 -13.68
N GLU A 252 -28.06 9.19 -13.51
CA GLU A 252 -28.87 8.01 -13.76
C GLU A 252 -28.99 7.19 -12.48
N ARG A 253 -30.22 6.81 -12.12
CA ARG A 253 -30.48 5.95 -10.98
C ARG A 253 -30.17 4.50 -11.32
N VAL A 254 -29.36 3.85 -10.50
CA VAL A 254 -28.78 2.53 -10.84
C VAL A 254 -29.77 1.37 -10.76
N THR A 255 -30.92 1.59 -10.11
CA THR A 255 -31.93 0.57 -9.83
C THR A 255 -32.95 0.41 -10.97
N ASP A 256 -33.18 1.46 -11.76
CA ASP A 256 -34.16 1.46 -12.85
C ASP A 256 -33.71 2.19 -14.13
N GLY A 257 -32.50 2.76 -14.14
CA GLY A 257 -31.95 3.48 -15.30
C GLY A 257 -32.63 4.83 -15.55
N LYS A 258 -33.41 5.34 -14.59
CA LYS A 258 -34.09 6.63 -14.76
C LYS A 258 -33.09 7.78 -14.69
N HIS A 259 -33.13 8.65 -15.71
CA HIS A 259 -32.31 9.86 -15.75
C HIS A 259 -32.98 11.05 -15.08
N PHE A 260 -32.18 11.83 -14.36
CA PHE A 260 -32.57 13.06 -13.69
C PHE A 260 -31.71 14.23 -14.20
N PRO A 261 -32.31 15.33 -14.71
CA PRO A 261 -31.56 16.46 -15.22
C PRO A 261 -30.69 17.12 -14.17
N LEU A 262 -29.53 17.64 -14.60
CA LEU A 262 -28.69 18.53 -13.81
C LEU A 262 -28.78 19.94 -14.36
N LYS A 263 -29.22 20.88 -13.52
CA LYS A 263 -29.25 22.30 -13.84
C LYS A 263 -27.99 22.97 -13.32
N THR A 264 -27.34 23.75 -14.18
CA THR A 264 -26.06 24.39 -13.90
C THR A 264 -26.26 25.87 -13.62
N TYR A 265 -25.67 26.37 -12.54
CA TYR A 265 -25.70 27.76 -12.14
C TYR A 265 -24.26 28.31 -12.08
N PRO A 266 -23.91 29.32 -12.89
CA PRO A 266 -22.59 29.94 -12.80
C PRO A 266 -22.43 30.67 -11.46
N ASN A 267 -21.20 30.78 -10.97
CA ASN A 267 -20.92 31.59 -9.81
C ASN A 267 -21.37 33.06 -10.06
N GLY A 268 -22.14 33.65 -9.16
CA GLY A 268 -22.87 34.90 -9.42
C GLY A 268 -24.26 34.72 -10.04
N SER A 269 -24.88 33.56 -9.87
CA SER A 269 -26.26 33.27 -10.29
C SER A 269 -27.29 33.89 -9.33
N PRO A 270 -28.51 34.28 -9.79
CA PRO A 270 -29.60 34.70 -8.91
C PRO A 270 -30.23 33.55 -8.11
N HIS A 271 -29.91 32.31 -8.47
CA HIS A 271 -30.32 31.12 -7.74
C HIS A 271 -29.38 30.93 -6.55
N GLU A 272 -29.90 30.68 -5.35
CA GLU A 272 -29.05 30.34 -4.20
C GLU A 272 -28.62 28.86 -4.31
N PRO A 273 -27.37 28.49 -4.01
CA PRO A 273 -27.00 27.08 -3.93
C PRO A 273 -27.87 26.33 -2.91
N GLN A 274 -27.92 25.00 -3.01
CA GLN A 274 -28.63 24.14 -2.07
C GLN A 274 -27.67 23.10 -1.46
N ALA A 275 -28.09 22.46 -0.37
CA ALA A 275 -27.45 21.23 0.06
C ALA A 275 -27.60 20.18 -1.04
N ASP A 276 -26.63 19.28 -1.15
CA ASP A 276 -26.49 18.27 -2.20
C ASP A 276 -26.08 18.83 -3.58
N SER A 277 -25.85 20.14 -3.71
CA SER A 277 -25.35 20.74 -4.95
C SER A 277 -23.90 20.34 -5.22
N ILE A 278 -23.60 20.02 -6.48
CA ILE A 278 -22.26 19.67 -6.95
C ILE A 278 -21.51 20.96 -7.29
N LEU A 279 -20.50 21.32 -6.49
CA LEU A 279 -19.68 22.51 -6.66
C LEU A 279 -18.48 22.22 -7.56
N ILE A 280 -18.29 23.01 -8.62
CA ILE A 280 -17.23 22.81 -9.61
C ILE A 280 -16.21 23.95 -9.58
N PHE A 281 -14.93 23.58 -9.53
CA PHE A 281 -13.78 24.47 -9.60
C PHE A 281 -13.20 24.48 -11.02
N SER A 282 -12.71 25.65 -11.43
CA SER A 282 -12.11 25.90 -12.73
C SER A 282 -10.71 25.29 -12.81
N ARG A 283 -10.22 25.13 -14.04
CA ARG A 283 -8.82 24.78 -14.26
C ARG A 283 -7.94 26.00 -14.03
N THR A 284 -6.85 25.81 -13.30
CA THR A 284 -5.78 26.79 -13.13
C THR A 284 -4.44 26.13 -13.42
N GLU A 285 -3.34 26.89 -13.33
CA GLU A 285 -1.99 26.33 -13.45
C GLU A 285 -1.71 25.32 -12.33
N ASP A 286 -2.10 25.64 -11.10
CA ASP A 286 -1.97 24.78 -9.92
C ASP A 286 -3.05 23.67 -9.85
N GLN A 287 -4.15 23.81 -10.62
CA GLN A 287 -5.27 22.88 -10.62
C GLN A 287 -5.68 22.49 -12.06
N PRO A 288 -4.83 21.77 -12.82
CA PRO A 288 -5.02 21.57 -14.26
C PRO A 288 -6.26 20.73 -14.63
N PHE A 289 -6.77 19.94 -13.68
CA PHE A 289 -7.96 19.10 -13.87
C PHE A 289 -9.25 19.76 -13.36
N GLY A 290 -9.13 20.94 -12.71
CA GLY A 290 -10.15 21.50 -11.84
C GLY A 290 -10.48 20.56 -10.68
N HIS A 291 -11.60 20.80 -10.02
CA HIS A 291 -12.02 20.02 -8.85
C HIS A 291 -13.53 19.99 -8.68
N VAL A 292 -13.99 19.04 -7.87
CA VAL A 292 -15.41 18.87 -7.54
C VAL A 292 -15.57 18.60 -6.05
N ALA A 293 -16.52 19.31 -5.44
CA ALA A 293 -16.93 19.12 -4.06
C ALA A 293 -18.47 19.02 -3.99
N ILE A 294 -18.99 18.56 -2.86
CA ILE A 294 -20.44 18.55 -2.58
C ILE A 294 -20.75 19.56 -1.49
N ILE A 295 -21.71 20.46 -1.74
CA ILE A 295 -22.25 21.34 -0.70
C ILE A 295 -23.12 20.48 0.21
N CYS A 296 -22.67 20.23 1.45
CA CYS A 296 -23.37 19.36 2.38
C CYS A 296 -24.31 20.14 3.32
N GLU A 297 -24.01 21.41 3.59
CA GLU A 297 -24.83 22.29 4.42
C GLU A 297 -24.65 23.75 4.00
N ILE A 298 -25.73 24.54 4.13
CA ILE A 298 -25.69 25.99 3.95
C ILE A 298 -25.93 26.63 5.32
N VAL A 299 -24.98 27.45 5.74
CA VAL A 299 -25.02 28.15 7.03
C VAL A 299 -24.92 29.66 6.78
N PRO A 300 -25.29 30.52 7.75
CA PRO A 300 -25.26 31.97 7.53
C PRO A 300 -23.87 32.47 7.08
N GLY A 301 -23.78 32.94 5.83
CA GLY A 301 -22.56 33.51 5.23
C GLY A 301 -21.57 32.48 4.67
N PHE A 302 -21.84 31.18 4.76
CA PHE A 302 -20.94 30.14 4.27
C PHE A 302 -21.68 28.95 3.67
N VAL A 303 -21.00 28.22 2.79
CA VAL A 303 -21.34 26.84 2.44
C VAL A 303 -20.31 25.91 3.05
N ARG A 304 -20.77 24.79 3.62
CA ARG A 304 -19.91 23.70 4.08
C ARG A 304 -19.82 22.67 2.98
N ILE A 305 -18.60 22.29 2.63
CA ILE A 305 -18.35 21.36 1.54
C ILE A 305 -17.70 20.08 2.04
N ALA A 306 -18.00 18.97 1.36
CA ALA A 306 -17.39 17.68 1.54
C ALA A 306 -16.69 17.28 0.23
N GLU A 307 -15.42 16.87 0.32
CA GLU A 307 -14.55 16.66 -0.84
C GLU A 307 -13.39 15.72 -0.53
N GLN A 308 -12.77 15.13 -1.56
CA GLN A 308 -11.51 14.40 -1.43
C GLN A 308 -10.48 15.01 -2.38
N ASN A 309 -9.20 14.79 -2.11
CA ASN A 309 -8.11 15.21 -2.98
C ASN A 309 -7.96 16.73 -3.16
N GLN A 310 -8.18 17.48 -2.06
CA GLN A 310 -7.88 18.92 -1.97
C GLN A 310 -6.92 19.22 -0.82
N ASP A 311 -7.01 18.46 0.27
CA ASP A 311 -6.08 18.44 1.39
C ASP A 311 -6.07 16.99 1.91
N SER A 312 -5.00 16.59 2.58
CA SER A 312 -4.83 15.30 3.26
C SER A 312 -5.02 15.40 4.77
N THR A 313 -5.32 16.57 5.37
CA THR A 313 -5.58 16.67 6.81
C THR A 313 -6.91 16.06 7.25
N TYR A 314 -6.99 15.67 8.52
CA TYR A 314 -8.26 15.26 9.12
C TYR A 314 -9.25 16.43 9.16
N TRP A 315 -10.51 16.15 8.83
CA TRP A 315 -11.55 17.16 8.79
C TRP A 315 -11.85 17.72 10.18
N PRO A 316 -12.20 19.02 10.28
CA PRO A 316 -12.57 19.63 11.55
C PRO A 316 -13.91 19.11 12.09
N GLY A 317 -14.74 18.48 11.26
CA GLY A 317 -16.06 17.97 11.63
C GLY A 317 -16.65 17.04 10.56
N ASP A 318 -17.95 17.17 10.31
CA ASP A 318 -18.69 16.44 9.27
C ASP A 318 -18.66 17.14 7.89
N TYR A 319 -17.70 18.06 7.72
CA TYR A 319 -17.39 18.78 6.49
C TYR A 319 -15.88 19.00 6.37
N ALA A 320 -15.38 19.14 5.14
CA ALA A 320 -13.97 19.39 4.85
C ALA A 320 -13.59 20.85 5.09
N ARG A 321 -14.30 21.79 4.44
CA ARG A 321 -14.02 23.23 4.47
C ARG A 321 -15.30 24.06 4.48
N GLU A 322 -15.18 25.30 4.94
CA GLU A 322 -16.20 26.35 4.82
C GLU A 322 -15.75 27.36 3.77
N LEU A 323 -16.61 27.62 2.79
CA LEU A 323 -16.39 28.62 1.73
C LEU A 323 -17.35 29.78 1.92
N ARG A 324 -16.90 31.02 1.67
CA ARG A 324 -17.73 32.22 1.89
C ARG A 324 -18.86 32.26 0.87
N LEU A 325 -20.10 32.45 1.35
CA LEU A 325 -21.29 32.67 0.52
C LEU A 325 -21.70 34.14 0.64
N ILE A 326 -21.57 34.88 -0.47
CA ILE A 326 -21.80 36.31 -0.55
C ILE A 326 -23.02 36.58 -1.42
N GLN A 327 -23.98 37.31 -0.87
CA GLN A 327 -25.12 37.83 -1.63
C GLN A 327 -24.89 39.30 -1.98
N LYS A 328 -24.90 39.65 -3.27
CA LYS A 328 -24.75 41.02 -3.77
C LYS A 328 -25.65 41.27 -4.96
N ASN A 329 -26.48 42.32 -4.89
CA ASN A 329 -27.41 42.70 -5.97
C ASN A 329 -28.30 41.53 -6.43
N ASP A 330 -28.86 40.78 -5.49
CA ASP A 330 -29.68 39.58 -5.73
C ASP A 330 -28.95 38.43 -6.46
N LEU A 331 -27.61 38.42 -6.46
CA LEU A 331 -26.77 37.35 -6.99
C LEU A 331 -25.96 36.69 -5.86
N TYR A 332 -25.74 35.38 -5.97
CA TYR A 332 -24.99 34.57 -5.02
C TYR A 332 -23.61 34.19 -5.55
N TYR A 333 -22.59 34.45 -4.75
CA TYR A 333 -21.19 34.14 -5.04
C TYR A 333 -20.62 33.22 -3.96
N ILE A 334 -19.92 32.16 -4.37
CA ILE A 334 -19.10 31.35 -3.49
C ILE A 334 -17.63 31.72 -3.75
N GLU A 335 -16.89 32.03 -2.70
CA GLU A 335 -15.46 32.35 -2.76
C GLU A 335 -14.62 31.27 -2.07
N ASP A 336 -13.53 30.87 -2.73
CA ASP A 336 -12.42 30.10 -2.18
C ASP A 336 -11.17 30.99 -2.30
N ASP A 337 -10.33 31.01 -1.28
CA ASP A 337 -9.14 31.87 -1.22
C ASP A 337 -8.00 31.35 -2.12
N GLU A 338 -8.02 30.05 -2.45
CA GLU A 338 -6.97 29.37 -3.21
C GLU A 338 -7.43 29.00 -4.62
N ASN A 339 -8.71 28.66 -4.80
CA ASN A 339 -9.22 28.09 -6.04
C ASN A 339 -10.30 28.93 -6.70
N VAL A 340 -10.42 28.84 -8.03
CA VAL A 340 -11.43 29.57 -8.80
C VAL A 340 -12.69 28.71 -8.94
N ILE A 341 -13.83 29.21 -8.47
CA ILE A 341 -15.13 28.50 -8.56
C ILE A 341 -15.84 28.85 -9.87
N THR A 342 -16.19 27.82 -10.64
CA THR A 342 -16.97 27.94 -11.88
C THR A 342 -18.45 28.16 -11.58
N GLY A 343 -18.99 27.41 -10.63
CA GLY A 343 -20.41 27.41 -10.26
C GLY A 343 -20.84 26.09 -9.63
N TRP A 344 -22.13 25.86 -9.50
CA TRP A 344 -22.69 24.64 -8.93
C TRP A 344 -23.77 24.02 -9.82
N MET A 345 -24.04 22.74 -9.62
CA MET A 345 -25.04 21.96 -10.36
C MET A 345 -26.03 21.34 -9.39
N GLU A 346 -27.32 21.35 -9.75
CA GLU A 346 -28.40 20.84 -8.90
C GLU A 346 -29.24 19.80 -9.64
N ILE A 347 -29.70 18.81 -8.90
CA ILE A 347 -30.49 17.70 -9.44
C ILE A 347 -31.96 18.10 -9.47
N GLU A 348 -32.58 18.06 -10.65
CA GLU A 348 -34.02 18.24 -10.79
C GLU A 348 -34.73 16.89 -10.62
N ASP A 349 -35.01 16.51 -9.36
CA ASP A 349 -35.54 15.18 -9.03
C ASP A 349 -37.03 15.15 -8.69
N ASN A 350 -37.63 16.29 -8.33
CA ASN A 350 -39.00 16.38 -7.81
C ASN A 350 -39.26 15.45 -6.61
N HIS A 351 -38.30 15.33 -5.67
CA HIS A 351 -38.39 14.50 -4.47
C HIS A 351 -38.55 12.99 -4.75
N GLN A 352 -37.88 12.49 -5.78
CA GLN A 352 -37.93 11.06 -6.17
C GLN A 352 -36.69 10.27 -5.75
N LEU A 353 -35.64 10.95 -5.31
CA LEU A 353 -34.38 10.34 -4.95
C LEU A 353 -34.24 10.23 -3.43
N GLU A 354 -33.91 9.02 -2.99
CA GLU A 354 -33.72 8.67 -1.58
C GLU A 354 -32.30 8.11 -1.38
N PRO A 355 -31.79 8.10 -0.13
CA PRO A 355 -30.55 7.41 0.19
C PRO A 355 -30.56 5.93 -0.22
N LEU A 356 -29.38 5.35 -0.40
CA LEU A 356 -29.21 3.94 -0.71
C LEU A 356 -29.80 3.07 0.38
N ASP A 357 -30.66 2.14 -0.03
CA ASP A 357 -31.19 1.06 0.81
C ASP A 357 -30.46 -0.24 0.48
N GLU A 358 -29.55 -0.64 1.35
CA GLU A 358 -28.73 -1.84 1.17
C GLU A 358 -29.56 -3.14 1.15
N SER A 359 -30.83 -3.13 1.59
CA SER A 359 -31.71 -4.30 1.47
C SER A 359 -32.16 -4.58 0.02
N ASN A 360 -31.93 -3.63 -0.89
CA ASN A 360 -32.38 -3.67 -2.27
C ASN A 360 -31.24 -3.79 -3.30
N LEU A 361 -30.02 -4.16 -2.90
CA LEU A 361 -28.85 -4.20 -3.80
C LEU A 361 -29.03 -5.12 -5.02
N ASP A 362 -29.86 -6.17 -4.91
CA ASP A 362 -30.15 -7.11 -5.99
C ASP A 362 -30.80 -6.46 -7.22
N ILE A 363 -31.40 -5.26 -7.06
CA ILE A 363 -32.07 -4.55 -8.15
C ILE A 363 -31.12 -3.66 -8.96
N ILE A 364 -29.85 -3.53 -8.56
CA ILE A 364 -28.86 -2.79 -9.34
C ILE A 364 -28.78 -3.41 -10.73
N LEU A 365 -29.02 -2.59 -11.77
CA LEU A 365 -29.04 -3.07 -13.14
C LEU A 365 -27.67 -3.67 -13.51
N LYS A 366 -27.69 -4.82 -14.21
CA LYS A 366 -26.48 -5.55 -14.64
C LYS A 366 -25.46 -4.69 -15.37
N GLN A 367 -25.92 -3.65 -16.08
CA GLN A 367 -25.04 -2.72 -16.80
C GLN A 367 -24.08 -1.94 -15.88
N TYR A 368 -24.41 -1.82 -14.59
CA TYR A 368 -23.57 -1.18 -13.58
C TYR A 368 -22.71 -2.16 -12.79
N GLN A 369 -23.03 -3.44 -12.84
CA GLN A 369 -22.27 -4.52 -12.20
C GLN A 369 -21.09 -4.98 -13.09
N GLN A 370 -20.58 -4.10 -13.96
CA GLN A 370 -19.71 -4.46 -15.08
C GLN A 370 -18.46 -5.23 -14.67
N GLN A 371 -18.14 -6.27 -15.46
CA GLN A 371 -16.84 -6.92 -15.45
C GLN A 371 -15.83 -6.07 -16.23
N ARG A 372 -14.65 -5.93 -15.65
CA ARG A 372 -13.56 -5.13 -16.16
C ARG A 372 -12.86 -5.81 -17.35
N PRO A 373 -12.68 -5.14 -18.50
CA PRO A 373 -11.83 -5.67 -19.57
C PRO A 373 -10.36 -5.70 -19.11
N MET A 374 -9.59 -6.71 -19.54
CA MET A 374 -8.16 -6.84 -19.22
C MET A 374 -7.31 -5.69 -19.80
N GLY A 375 -7.76 -5.12 -20.92
CA GLY A 375 -7.05 -4.07 -21.67
C GLY A 375 -6.19 -4.62 -22.81
N THR A 376 -5.47 -3.72 -23.49
CA THR A 376 -4.70 -4.05 -24.70
C THR A 376 -3.23 -3.64 -24.57
N LEU A 377 -2.33 -4.46 -25.14
CA LEU A 377 -0.90 -4.17 -25.32
C LEU A 377 -0.55 -4.30 -26.81
N GLU A 378 0.10 -3.28 -27.35
CA GLU A 378 0.57 -3.23 -28.74
C GLU A 378 2.03 -2.78 -28.75
N ARG A 379 2.85 -3.44 -29.59
CA ARG A 379 4.19 -2.96 -29.95
C ARG A 379 4.09 -2.14 -31.23
N CYS A 380 4.65 -0.94 -31.21
CA CYS A 380 4.55 0.04 -32.27
C CYS A 380 5.94 0.48 -32.73
N MET A 381 6.01 1.02 -33.96
CA MET A 381 7.27 1.47 -34.57
C MET A 381 7.14 2.89 -35.12
N ILE A 382 8.18 3.70 -34.92
CA ILE A 382 8.37 4.97 -35.62
C ILE A 382 9.39 4.73 -36.75
N PRO A 383 9.05 4.97 -38.02
CA PRO A 383 10.03 4.90 -39.11
C PRO A 383 11.14 5.95 -38.95
N ASN A 384 12.41 5.55 -39.07
CA ASN A 384 13.59 6.42 -38.85
C ASN A 384 13.69 7.67 -39.75
N LYS A 385 12.89 7.77 -40.83
CA LYS A 385 13.01 8.87 -41.81
C LYS A 385 12.10 10.08 -41.55
N THR A 386 11.39 10.12 -40.43
CA THR A 386 10.23 11.01 -40.27
C THR A 386 10.33 12.04 -39.14
N PHE A 387 11.44 12.10 -38.40
CA PHE A 387 11.59 13.07 -37.30
C PHE A 387 12.95 13.78 -37.36
N GLU A 388 12.93 15.10 -37.19
CA GLU A 388 14.14 15.89 -36.91
C GLU A 388 14.46 15.74 -35.43
N LEU A 389 15.59 15.11 -35.11
CA LEU A 389 16.12 15.09 -33.76
C LEU A 389 16.49 16.51 -33.36
N LYS A 390 15.98 16.97 -32.22
CA LYS A 390 16.56 18.15 -31.59
C LYS A 390 17.92 17.77 -31.02
N ASP A 391 18.96 18.48 -31.45
CA ASP A 391 20.27 18.42 -30.80
C ASP A 391 20.10 18.58 -29.28
N GLY A 392 20.75 17.71 -28.49
CA GLY A 392 20.74 17.82 -27.02
C GLY A 392 19.39 17.55 -26.36
N TRP A 393 18.71 16.46 -26.72
CA TRP A 393 17.45 16.05 -26.08
C TRP A 393 17.59 15.61 -24.60
N LEU A 394 18.82 15.34 -24.17
CA LEU A 394 19.24 15.16 -22.79
C LEU A 394 20.11 16.34 -22.33
N ASP A 395 19.98 16.72 -21.06
CA ASP A 395 20.72 17.83 -20.46
C ASP A 395 22.10 17.40 -19.99
N LYS A 396 23.15 17.84 -20.69
CA LYS A 396 24.54 17.55 -20.36
C LYS A 396 25.03 18.19 -19.05
N ASN A 397 24.27 19.13 -18.49
CA ASN A 397 24.57 19.73 -17.19
C ASN A 397 23.98 18.91 -16.03
N CYS A 398 23.01 18.03 -16.31
CA CYS A 398 22.50 17.07 -15.34
C CYS A 398 23.47 15.89 -15.24
N PRO A 399 24.08 15.60 -14.07
CA PRO A 399 25.07 14.54 -13.94
C PRO A 399 24.58 13.15 -14.36
N ALA A 400 23.34 12.80 -14.01
CA ALA A 400 22.74 11.51 -14.37
C ALA A 400 22.53 11.38 -15.88
N GLU A 401 22.01 12.43 -16.54
CA GLU A 401 21.80 12.44 -17.99
C GLU A 401 23.12 12.48 -18.75
N LYS A 402 24.10 13.25 -18.28
CA LYS A 402 25.44 13.23 -18.84
C LYS A 402 26.06 11.84 -18.74
N TYR A 403 25.96 11.19 -17.60
CA TYR A 403 26.50 9.84 -17.44
C TYR A 403 25.78 8.82 -18.32
N PHE A 404 24.44 8.94 -18.45
CA PHE A 404 23.66 8.14 -19.39
C PHE A 404 24.15 8.29 -20.84
N ILE A 405 24.43 9.52 -21.27
CA ILE A 405 25.02 9.81 -22.59
C ILE A 405 26.40 9.14 -22.71
N ASP A 406 27.24 9.25 -21.68
CA ASP A 406 28.61 8.74 -21.73
C ASP A 406 28.64 7.20 -21.90
N ILE A 407 27.64 6.47 -21.39
CA ILE A 407 27.55 4.99 -21.49
C ILE A 407 26.70 4.47 -22.66
N ASN A 408 25.64 5.19 -23.05
CA ASN A 408 24.68 4.74 -24.09
C ASN A 408 24.78 5.53 -25.42
N GLY A 409 25.46 6.68 -25.42
CA GLY A 409 25.43 7.64 -26.52
C GLY A 409 24.22 8.59 -26.48
N GLU A 410 24.16 9.50 -27.46
CA GLU A 410 23.07 10.48 -27.60
C GLU A 410 21.99 10.04 -28.60
N ASP A 411 22.16 8.89 -29.26
CA ASP A 411 21.21 8.41 -30.26
C ASP A 411 19.91 7.94 -29.58
N VAL A 412 18.78 8.31 -30.16
CA VAL A 412 17.46 7.81 -29.72
C VAL A 412 17.15 6.42 -30.30
N ALA A 413 17.86 6.04 -31.36
CA ALA A 413 17.79 4.74 -31.98
C ALA A 413 18.70 3.77 -31.23
N ARG A 414 18.25 2.52 -31.13
CA ARG A 414 19.15 1.44 -30.75
C ARG A 414 20.18 1.24 -31.84
N VAL A 415 21.37 0.79 -31.45
CA VAL A 415 22.41 0.36 -32.37
C VAL A 415 21.80 -0.63 -33.37
N ASP A 416 22.04 -0.39 -34.67
CA ASP A 416 21.54 -1.19 -35.80
C ASP A 416 20.01 -1.21 -36.04
N ALA A 417 19.23 -0.37 -35.37
CA ALA A 417 17.79 -0.30 -35.59
C ALA A 417 17.40 0.69 -36.71
N ASN A 418 16.66 0.21 -37.71
CA ASN A 418 16.08 1.05 -38.79
C ASN A 418 14.72 1.69 -38.42
N TYR A 419 14.28 1.50 -37.18
CA TYR A 419 13.02 1.99 -36.62
C TYR A 419 13.18 2.22 -35.12
N LEU A 420 12.28 3.01 -34.54
CA LEU A 420 12.22 3.21 -33.09
C LEU A 420 11.04 2.45 -32.48
N PRO A 421 11.27 1.37 -31.71
CA PRO A 421 10.19 0.63 -31.06
C PRO A 421 9.67 1.37 -29.82
N TYR A 422 8.36 1.29 -29.61
CA TYR A 422 7.69 1.66 -28.36
C TYR A 422 6.46 0.79 -28.15
N TYR A 423 5.86 0.84 -26.96
CA TYR A 423 4.60 0.14 -26.70
C TYR A 423 3.46 1.13 -26.47
N LYS A 424 2.24 0.66 -26.74
CA LYS A 424 1.00 1.30 -26.30
C LYS A 424 0.20 0.34 -25.45
N ILE A 425 -0.32 0.85 -24.34
CA ILE A 425 -1.35 0.19 -23.55
C ILE A 425 -2.57 1.09 -23.42
N ASP A 426 -3.75 0.50 -23.18
CA ASP A 426 -4.90 1.28 -22.75
C ASP A 426 -4.94 1.46 -21.22
N ASN A 427 -5.78 2.39 -20.76
CA ASN A 427 -5.94 2.67 -19.34
C ASN A 427 -6.46 1.46 -18.54
N TYR A 428 -7.19 0.54 -19.15
CA TYR A 428 -7.65 -0.68 -18.47
C TYR A 428 -6.48 -1.57 -18.05
N LEU A 429 -5.53 -1.83 -18.97
CA LEU A 429 -4.34 -2.61 -18.66
C LEU A 429 -3.42 -1.86 -17.68
N LEU A 430 -3.29 -0.53 -17.79
CA LEU A 430 -2.54 0.29 -16.82
C LEU A 430 -3.09 0.08 -15.41
N PHE A 431 -4.39 0.25 -15.25
CA PHE A 431 -5.03 0.08 -13.95
C PHE A 431 -4.87 -1.36 -13.46
N HIS A 432 -4.81 -2.35 -14.37
CA HIS A 432 -4.74 -3.75 -13.98
C HIS A 432 -3.35 -4.06 -13.45
N ILE A 433 -2.32 -3.58 -14.16
CA ILE A 433 -0.92 -3.59 -13.73
C ILE A 433 -0.79 -2.93 -12.36
N GLY A 434 -1.34 -1.72 -12.19
CA GLY A 434 -1.24 -0.98 -10.94
C GLY A 434 -1.91 -1.66 -9.75
N THR A 435 -3.17 -2.08 -9.94
CA THR A 435 -3.94 -2.78 -8.89
C THR A 435 -3.26 -4.10 -8.50
N ALA A 436 -2.87 -4.90 -9.49
CA ALA A 436 -2.17 -6.16 -9.26
C ALA A 436 -0.82 -5.93 -8.56
N SER A 437 -0.08 -4.87 -8.92
CA SER A 437 1.20 -4.55 -8.30
C SER A 437 1.05 -4.21 -6.81
N ASN A 438 0.06 -3.39 -6.45
CA ASN A 438 -0.23 -3.07 -5.04
C ASN A 438 -0.67 -4.30 -4.25
N GLU A 439 -1.53 -5.14 -4.84
CA GLU A 439 -1.97 -6.38 -4.23
C GLU A 439 -0.82 -7.36 -4.01
N ILE A 440 -0.01 -7.60 -5.05
CA ILE A 440 1.16 -8.46 -4.98
C ILE A 440 2.15 -7.92 -3.93
N HIS A 441 2.45 -6.63 -3.90
CA HIS A 441 3.30 -6.04 -2.86
C HIS A 441 2.80 -6.39 -1.46
N ARG A 442 1.49 -6.22 -1.18
CA ARG A 442 0.88 -6.59 0.10
C ARG A 442 1.05 -8.07 0.42
N MET A 443 0.78 -8.95 -0.55
CA MET A 443 0.97 -10.40 -0.39
C MET A 443 2.43 -10.74 -0.06
N PHE A 444 3.40 -10.09 -0.71
CA PHE A 444 4.82 -10.24 -0.40
C PHE A 444 5.15 -9.75 1.02
N MET A 445 4.56 -8.65 1.49
CA MET A 445 4.72 -8.19 2.88
C MET A 445 4.15 -9.20 3.88
N GLU A 446 2.98 -9.77 3.60
CA GLU A 446 2.34 -10.81 4.44
C GLU A 446 3.18 -12.10 4.45
N ALA A 447 3.72 -12.52 3.30
CA ALA A 447 4.63 -13.66 3.21
C ALA A 447 5.96 -13.41 3.93
N THR A 448 6.53 -12.21 3.83
CA THR A 448 7.70 -11.80 4.62
C THR A 448 7.39 -11.89 6.11
N GLN A 449 6.24 -11.38 6.57
CA GLN A 449 5.83 -11.48 7.98
C GLN A 449 5.69 -12.94 8.45
N ARG A 450 5.13 -13.83 7.62
CA ARG A 450 5.06 -15.28 7.89
C ARG A 450 6.46 -15.85 8.11
N VAL A 451 7.40 -15.52 7.21
CA VAL A 451 8.80 -15.95 7.29
C VAL A 451 9.49 -15.43 8.56
N MET A 452 9.23 -14.19 8.98
CA MET A 452 9.79 -13.64 10.22
C MET A 452 9.37 -14.44 11.46
N ASN A 453 8.20 -15.08 11.44
CA ASN A 453 7.63 -15.82 12.55
C ASN A 453 7.97 -17.32 12.54
N ASP A 454 8.73 -17.80 11.56
CA ASP A 454 8.96 -19.24 11.33
C ASP A 454 10.43 -19.50 10.95
N ASP A 455 11.19 -20.11 11.86
CA ASP A 455 12.60 -20.46 11.67
C ASP A 455 12.84 -21.46 10.52
N GLU A 456 11.88 -22.35 10.23
CA GLU A 456 12.01 -23.31 9.12
C GLU A 456 11.85 -22.59 7.78
N LEU A 457 10.88 -21.68 7.68
CA LEU A 457 10.73 -20.84 6.48
C LEU A 457 11.92 -19.90 6.30
N MET A 458 12.45 -19.32 7.38
CA MET A 458 13.67 -18.52 7.35
C MET A 458 14.87 -19.32 6.82
N ALA A 459 15.02 -20.58 7.25
CA ALA A 459 16.05 -21.47 6.74
C ALA A 459 15.86 -21.81 5.24
N ARG A 460 14.61 -21.98 4.78
CA ARG A 460 14.31 -22.21 3.35
C ARG A 460 14.67 -21.05 2.44
N CYS A 461 14.66 -19.81 2.96
CA CYS A 461 15.19 -18.64 2.25
C CYS A 461 16.73 -18.67 2.11
N GLY A 462 17.43 -19.67 2.67
CA GLY A 462 18.90 -19.78 2.57
C GLY A 462 19.63 -18.71 3.39
N ILE A 463 18.97 -18.09 4.37
CA ILE A 463 19.52 -17.02 5.17
C ILE A 463 20.38 -17.60 6.30
N PRO A 464 21.63 -17.15 6.46
CA PRO A 464 22.48 -17.61 7.55
C PRO A 464 21.92 -17.26 8.94
N LYS A 465 21.94 -18.24 9.85
CA LYS A 465 21.33 -18.14 11.18
C LYS A 465 21.81 -16.96 12.03
N VAL A 466 23.07 -16.56 11.85
CA VAL A 466 23.68 -15.41 12.53
C VAL A 466 22.93 -14.09 12.26
N PHE A 467 22.22 -13.96 11.14
CA PHE A 467 21.52 -12.73 10.76
C PHE A 467 20.03 -12.73 11.14
N TRP A 468 19.45 -13.85 11.58
CA TRP A 468 17.99 -13.97 11.79
C TRP A 468 17.44 -12.94 12.76
N SER A 469 18.07 -12.78 13.93
CA SER A 469 17.66 -11.79 14.94
C SER A 469 17.72 -10.36 14.39
N ARG A 470 18.73 -10.06 13.57
CA ARG A 470 18.92 -8.73 12.98
C ARG A 470 17.91 -8.44 11.89
N ILE A 471 17.58 -9.43 11.07
CA ILE A 471 16.54 -9.36 10.04
C ILE A 471 15.17 -9.10 10.69
N ARG A 472 14.85 -9.85 11.77
CA ARG A 472 13.62 -9.63 12.56
C ARG A 472 13.58 -8.24 13.19
N TYR A 473 14.70 -7.78 13.74
CA TYR A 473 14.81 -6.42 14.27
C TYR A 473 14.58 -5.37 13.19
N SER A 474 15.19 -5.54 12.02
CA SER A 474 15.00 -4.67 10.85
C SER A 474 13.54 -4.67 10.40
N TRP A 475 12.86 -5.81 10.38
CA TRP A 475 11.43 -5.89 10.05
C TRP A 475 10.55 -5.16 11.06
N ALA A 476 10.84 -5.30 12.36
CA ALA A 476 10.03 -4.65 13.39
C ALA A 476 10.20 -3.11 13.41
N HIS A 477 11.41 -2.61 13.15
CA HIS A 477 11.75 -1.20 13.38
C HIS A 477 12.07 -0.40 12.10
N GLY A 478 12.36 -1.05 10.98
CA GLY A 478 12.88 -0.44 9.75
C GLY A 478 11.90 -0.42 8.57
N ARG A 479 10.59 -0.66 8.78
CA ARG A 479 9.59 -0.62 7.68
C ARG A 479 9.50 0.75 7.01
N HIS A 480 9.63 1.82 7.79
CA HIS A 480 9.58 3.20 7.30
C HIS A 480 10.78 3.57 6.40
N LEU A 481 11.80 2.71 6.29
CA LEU A 481 12.99 2.93 5.46
C LEU A 481 12.87 2.31 4.06
N GLU A 482 11.78 1.60 3.75
CA GLU A 482 11.54 1.12 2.40
C GLU A 482 11.34 2.30 1.43
N MET A 483 12.11 2.29 0.34
CA MET A 483 12.05 3.34 -0.69
C MET A 483 11.49 2.81 -2.01
N SER A 484 11.99 1.67 -2.47
CA SER A 484 11.80 1.19 -3.83
C SER A 484 11.86 -0.32 -3.97
N GLY A 485 11.15 -0.85 -4.97
CA GLY A 485 11.32 -2.22 -5.45
C GLY A 485 10.64 -2.39 -6.81
N ARG A 486 11.05 -3.39 -7.58
CA ARG A 486 10.53 -3.63 -8.93
C ARG A 486 9.98 -5.05 -9.06
N LEU A 487 8.67 -5.15 -9.29
CA LEU A 487 8.01 -6.39 -9.66
C LEU A 487 8.23 -6.65 -11.15
N ASP A 488 8.66 -7.86 -11.50
CA ASP A 488 8.74 -8.28 -12.89
C ASP A 488 7.44 -9.01 -13.23
N LEU A 489 6.56 -8.34 -13.99
CA LEU A 489 5.25 -8.85 -14.41
C LEU A 489 5.26 -9.26 -15.87
N ALA A 490 4.54 -10.32 -16.19
CA ALA A 490 4.38 -10.82 -17.54
C ALA A 490 2.91 -10.81 -17.96
N PHE A 491 2.67 -10.43 -19.22
CA PHE A 491 1.35 -10.43 -19.83
C PHE A 491 1.36 -11.21 -21.14
N ASN A 492 0.53 -12.24 -21.24
CA ASN A 492 0.43 -13.06 -22.45
C ASN A 492 -0.72 -12.64 -23.39
N GLY A 493 -1.38 -11.51 -23.12
CA GLY A 493 -2.59 -11.09 -23.83
C GLY A 493 -3.89 -11.42 -23.10
N GLU A 494 -3.85 -12.34 -22.12
CA GLU A 494 -5.03 -12.80 -21.37
C GLU A 494 -4.83 -12.70 -19.86
N GLN A 495 -3.62 -13.02 -19.37
CA GLN A 495 -3.28 -13.11 -17.96
C GLN A 495 -2.10 -12.22 -17.64
N LEU A 496 -2.17 -11.54 -16.49
CA LEU A 496 -1.05 -10.81 -15.89
C LEU A 496 -0.53 -11.60 -14.68
N LYS A 497 0.75 -11.97 -14.69
CA LYS A 497 1.39 -12.81 -13.67
C LYS A 497 2.69 -12.18 -13.17
N VAL A 498 3.02 -12.39 -11.89
CA VAL A 498 4.33 -12.01 -11.32
C VAL A 498 5.35 -13.14 -11.46
N PHE A 499 6.53 -12.82 -11.97
CA PHE A 499 7.68 -13.73 -11.98
C PHE A 499 8.50 -13.64 -10.71
N GLU A 500 8.75 -12.42 -10.23
CA GLU A 500 9.54 -12.13 -9.03
C GLU A 500 9.35 -10.69 -8.54
N TYR A 501 9.89 -10.40 -7.34
CA TYR A 501 9.97 -9.06 -6.77
C TYR A 501 11.41 -8.71 -6.44
N ASN A 502 12.02 -7.80 -7.21
CA ASN A 502 13.35 -7.25 -6.93
C ASN A 502 13.21 -6.12 -5.90
N ALA A 503 13.15 -6.49 -4.61
CA ALA A 503 12.86 -5.54 -3.53
C ALA A 503 14.12 -4.94 -2.87
N ASP A 504 15.27 -5.61 -2.93
CA ASP A 504 16.53 -5.19 -2.28
C ASP A 504 17.29 -4.12 -3.07
N SER A 505 17.53 -4.40 -4.35
CA SER A 505 18.22 -3.50 -5.28
C SER A 505 17.70 -3.76 -6.70
N ALA A 506 17.03 -2.79 -7.28
CA ALA A 506 16.51 -2.87 -8.63
C ALA A 506 17.08 -1.76 -9.51
N SER A 507 17.39 -2.11 -10.74
CA SER A 507 17.90 -1.18 -11.75
C SER A 507 16.78 -0.64 -12.66
N ALA A 508 17.11 0.09 -13.72
CA ALA A 508 16.16 0.72 -14.66
C ALA A 508 15.32 1.88 -14.08
N LEU A 509 15.67 2.38 -12.88
CA LEU A 509 14.87 3.40 -12.18
C LEU A 509 14.89 4.73 -12.93
N PHE A 510 16.07 5.14 -13.39
CA PHE A 510 16.25 6.42 -14.09
C PHE A 510 15.60 6.39 -15.48
N GLU A 511 15.77 5.27 -16.18
CA GLU A 511 15.23 5.06 -17.51
C GLU A 511 13.70 5.10 -17.49
N CYS A 512 13.13 4.44 -16.48
CA CYS A 512 11.70 4.43 -16.23
C CYS A 512 11.19 5.82 -15.79
N SER A 513 11.88 6.51 -14.91
CA SER A 513 11.37 7.76 -14.33
C SER A 513 11.55 8.99 -15.23
N ILE A 514 12.64 9.04 -16.01
CA ILE A 514 13.05 10.24 -16.75
C ILE A 514 13.24 9.96 -18.24
N ILE A 515 14.05 8.96 -18.60
CA ILE A 515 14.50 8.79 -20.00
C ILE A 515 13.33 8.50 -20.93
N GLN A 516 12.40 7.60 -20.57
CA GLN A 516 11.26 7.28 -21.45
C GLN A 516 10.44 8.54 -21.82
N GLN A 517 10.29 9.47 -20.88
CA GLN A 517 9.54 10.71 -21.07
C GLN A 517 10.30 11.71 -21.94
N LYS A 518 11.62 11.86 -21.73
CA LYS A 518 12.47 12.72 -22.56
C LYS A 518 12.61 12.17 -23.98
N TRP A 519 12.77 10.86 -24.12
CA TRP A 519 12.80 10.16 -25.40
C TRP A 519 11.51 10.39 -26.19
N ALA A 520 10.35 10.20 -25.56
CA ALA A 520 9.05 10.41 -26.21
C ALA A 520 8.88 11.86 -26.71
N LYS A 521 9.38 12.85 -25.95
CA LYS A 521 9.41 14.26 -26.37
C LYS A 521 10.36 14.48 -27.54
N ALA A 522 11.56 13.88 -27.51
CA ALA A 522 12.58 14.02 -28.55
C ALA A 522 12.10 13.51 -29.91
N VAL A 523 11.41 12.36 -29.91
CA VAL A 523 10.86 11.74 -31.13
C VAL A 523 9.48 12.27 -31.51
N GLN A 524 9.00 13.32 -30.83
CA GLN A 524 7.73 13.99 -31.05
C GLN A 524 6.52 13.04 -31.00
N LEU A 525 6.56 12.09 -30.06
CA LEU A 525 5.49 11.13 -29.87
C LEU A 525 4.21 11.87 -29.41
N GLN A 526 3.19 11.87 -30.27
CA GLN A 526 2.00 12.70 -30.10
C GLN A 526 1.29 12.45 -28.76
N SER A 527 1.14 13.51 -27.96
CA SER A 527 0.29 13.63 -26.76
C SER A 527 0.14 12.35 -25.91
N THR A 528 1.23 11.87 -25.32
CA THR A 528 1.21 10.64 -24.51
C THR A 528 1.56 10.88 -23.05
N PHE A 529 0.76 10.26 -22.18
CA PHE A 529 1.16 9.94 -20.81
C PHE A 529 2.04 8.69 -20.87
N LEU A 530 3.24 8.78 -20.30
CA LEU A 530 4.19 7.67 -20.28
C LEU A 530 4.04 6.86 -19.01
N SER A 531 4.38 5.57 -19.07
CA SER A 531 4.19 4.62 -17.97
C SER A 531 4.88 4.97 -16.64
N GLY A 532 5.89 5.85 -16.65
CA GLY A 532 6.60 6.33 -15.45
C GLY A 532 6.13 7.68 -14.90
N PHE A 533 4.96 8.18 -15.33
CA PHE A 533 4.50 9.58 -15.13
C PHE A 533 4.56 10.13 -13.70
N GLN A 534 4.50 9.30 -12.66
CA GLN A 534 4.50 9.75 -11.27
C GLN A 534 5.70 9.31 -10.42
N MET A 535 6.66 8.58 -11.00
CA MET A 535 7.76 8.01 -10.22
C MET A 535 8.68 9.06 -9.62
N HIS A 536 9.18 9.99 -10.46
CA HIS A 536 10.15 11.01 -10.02
C HIS A 536 9.57 11.90 -8.91
N ARG A 537 8.33 12.39 -9.09
CA ARG A 537 7.65 13.20 -8.06
C ARG A 537 7.47 12.41 -6.76
N THR A 538 7.15 11.12 -6.83
CA THR A 538 6.96 10.28 -5.63
C THR A 538 8.28 10.13 -4.87
N LEU A 539 9.40 9.90 -5.56
CA LEU A 539 10.70 9.83 -4.92
C LEU A 539 11.07 11.16 -4.24
N VAL A 540 10.89 12.28 -4.92
CA VAL A 540 11.17 13.62 -4.36
C VAL A 540 10.29 13.88 -3.14
N HIS A 541 9.00 13.61 -3.22
CA HIS A 541 8.06 13.76 -2.11
C HIS A 541 8.46 12.89 -0.91
N ASN A 542 8.82 11.63 -1.14
CA ASN A 542 9.22 10.73 -0.06
C ASN A 542 10.49 11.21 0.66
N TRP A 543 11.53 11.62 -0.08
CA TRP A 543 12.74 12.18 0.52
C TRP A 543 12.46 13.47 1.30
N LYS A 544 11.56 14.33 0.81
CA LYS A 544 11.10 15.52 1.56
C LYS A 544 10.47 15.11 2.89
N ASN A 545 9.60 14.10 2.88
CA ASN A 545 8.90 13.62 4.08
C ASN A 545 9.80 12.92 5.09
N MET A 546 10.88 12.27 4.65
CA MET A 546 11.89 11.72 5.56
C MET A 546 12.58 12.81 6.40
N ASN A 547 12.55 14.08 5.96
CA ASN A 547 13.02 15.26 6.68
C ASN A 547 14.45 15.10 7.26
N ILE A 548 15.33 14.43 6.51
CA ILE A 548 16.68 14.12 6.92
C ILE A 548 17.51 15.41 7.01
N LYS A 549 18.22 15.58 8.14
CA LYS A 549 19.12 16.73 8.39
C LYS A 549 20.60 16.36 8.38
N SER A 550 20.91 15.08 8.47
CA SER A 550 22.27 14.54 8.38
C SER A 550 22.68 14.31 6.93
N ARG A 551 23.99 14.13 6.70
CA ARG A 551 24.51 13.68 5.42
C ARG A 551 23.93 12.31 5.05
N VAL A 552 23.58 12.12 3.78
CA VAL A 552 23.25 10.81 3.21
C VAL A 552 24.41 10.33 2.33
N HIS A 553 24.95 9.16 2.65
CA HIS A 553 25.99 8.51 1.84
C HIS A 553 25.32 7.58 0.84
N LEU A 554 25.67 7.68 -0.45
CA LEU A 554 25.21 6.75 -1.48
C LEU A 554 26.35 5.77 -1.75
N LEU A 555 26.16 4.50 -1.41
CA LEU A 555 27.19 3.47 -1.57
C LEU A 555 26.83 2.50 -2.69
N ILE A 556 27.71 2.40 -3.67
CA ILE A 556 27.55 1.56 -4.87
C ILE A 556 28.79 0.71 -5.13
N ASP A 557 28.62 -0.36 -5.91
CA ASP A 557 29.73 -1.08 -6.51
C ASP A 557 30.35 -0.26 -7.66
N ASN A 558 31.47 -0.73 -8.22
CA ASN A 558 32.06 -0.20 -9.44
C ASN A 558 31.31 -0.72 -10.68
N ASP A 559 30.02 -0.39 -10.76
CA ASP A 559 29.10 -0.80 -11.81
C ASP A 559 28.45 0.43 -12.50
N PRO A 560 28.40 0.50 -13.85
CA PRO A 560 27.82 1.64 -14.54
C PRO A 560 26.30 1.83 -14.32
N GLU A 561 25.53 0.75 -14.20
CA GLU A 561 24.07 0.82 -13.97
C GLU A 561 23.79 1.35 -12.55
N GLU A 562 24.62 0.96 -11.58
CA GLU A 562 24.58 1.47 -10.22
C GLU A 562 25.00 2.94 -10.13
N MET A 563 26.08 3.32 -10.82
CA MET A 563 26.54 4.72 -10.91
C MET A 563 25.43 5.62 -11.47
N LEU A 564 24.80 5.21 -12.57
CA LEU A 564 23.70 5.94 -13.18
C LEU A 564 22.53 6.12 -12.20
N THR A 565 22.12 5.05 -11.55
CA THR A 565 21.01 5.06 -10.58
C THR A 565 21.33 5.93 -9.37
N ALA A 566 22.57 5.91 -8.88
CA ALA A 566 23.02 6.73 -7.76
C ALA A 566 23.08 8.22 -8.10
N LEU A 567 23.58 8.59 -9.29
CA LEU A 567 23.56 9.98 -9.75
C LEU A 567 22.13 10.51 -9.88
N TYR A 568 21.21 9.67 -10.39
CA TYR A 568 19.78 10.03 -10.42
C TYR A 568 19.22 10.20 -9.01
N MET A 569 19.53 9.30 -8.09
CA MET A 569 19.06 9.40 -6.71
C MET A 569 19.61 10.65 -5.99
N GLN A 570 20.86 11.05 -6.26
CA GLN A 570 21.39 12.32 -5.77
C GLN A 570 20.62 13.52 -6.30
N GLN A 571 20.26 13.51 -7.59
CA GLN A 571 19.42 14.55 -8.17
C GLN A 571 18.08 14.64 -7.45
N VAL A 572 17.40 13.51 -7.25
CA VAL A 572 16.14 13.42 -6.50
C VAL A 572 16.28 13.97 -5.08
N MET A 573 17.32 13.57 -4.34
CA MET A 573 17.60 14.04 -2.99
C MET A 573 17.84 15.56 -2.96
N ASN A 574 18.57 16.10 -3.94
CA ASN A 574 18.83 17.53 -4.06
C ASN A 574 17.54 18.33 -4.30
N GLU A 575 16.66 17.85 -5.19
CA GLU A 575 15.33 18.43 -5.42
C GLU A 575 14.40 18.30 -4.19
N ALA A 576 14.62 17.28 -3.36
CA ALA A 576 13.97 17.12 -2.07
C ALA A 576 14.53 18.03 -0.95
N GLY A 577 15.58 18.82 -1.23
CA GLY A 577 16.24 19.70 -0.26
C GLY A 577 17.32 19.00 0.58
N ILE A 578 17.65 17.75 0.29
CA ILE A 578 18.75 17.01 0.91
C ILE A 578 20.02 17.26 0.08
N VAL A 579 20.67 18.39 0.34
CA VAL A 579 21.85 18.85 -0.42
C VAL A 579 23.17 18.27 0.07
N ASP A 580 23.23 17.80 1.33
CA ASP A 580 24.44 17.18 1.90
C ASP A 580 24.45 15.68 1.60
N THR A 581 24.87 15.33 0.39
CA THR A 581 25.03 13.93 -0.04
C THR A 581 26.47 13.64 -0.45
N LYS A 582 26.88 12.36 -0.33
CA LYS A 582 28.22 11.92 -0.74
C LYS A 582 28.11 10.57 -1.44
N LEU A 583 28.47 10.52 -2.72
CA LEU A 583 28.61 9.26 -3.46
C LEU A 583 29.94 8.61 -3.11
N CYS A 584 29.89 7.32 -2.79
CA CYS A 584 31.02 6.48 -2.46
C CYS A 584 30.98 5.23 -3.33
N THR A 585 31.98 5.07 -4.20
CA THR A 585 32.19 3.82 -4.95
C THR A 585 33.07 2.89 -4.13
N MET A 586 32.64 1.64 -3.95
CA MET A 586 33.29 0.68 -3.04
C MET A 586 33.40 1.25 -1.62
N THR A 587 34.53 1.03 -0.95
CA THR A 587 34.84 1.56 0.40
C THR A 587 35.95 2.60 0.38
N ASN A 588 36.35 3.08 -0.81
CA ASN A 588 37.52 3.93 -1.05
C ASN A 588 37.48 5.28 -0.30
N ASP A 589 36.28 5.78 -0.01
CA ASP A 589 36.07 7.07 0.64
C ASP A 589 35.83 6.95 2.16
N LEU A 590 35.88 5.73 2.72
CA LEU A 590 35.49 5.44 4.10
C LEU A 590 36.66 4.89 4.91
N TYR A 591 36.76 5.32 6.18
CA TYR A 591 37.86 4.96 7.06
C TYR A 591 37.38 4.79 8.50
N TRP A 592 38.00 3.87 9.23
CA TRP A 592 37.83 3.76 10.66
C TRP A 592 38.55 4.89 11.39
N LYS A 593 37.86 5.49 12.37
CA LYS A 593 38.42 6.48 13.30
C LYS A 593 37.69 6.45 14.63
N ASP A 594 38.43 6.16 15.69
CA ASP A 594 37.94 6.11 17.08
C ASP A 594 36.70 5.21 17.23
N GLY A 595 36.72 4.05 16.56
CA GLY A 595 35.63 3.06 16.56
C GLY A 595 34.40 3.45 15.74
N LYS A 596 34.46 4.53 14.96
CA LYS A 596 33.41 4.98 14.03
C LYS A 596 33.92 4.95 12.60
N ILE A 597 32.99 4.93 11.65
CA ILE A 597 33.30 5.05 10.22
C ILE A 597 33.08 6.52 9.83
N GLU A 598 34.13 7.15 9.31
CA GLU A 598 34.09 8.50 8.76
C GLU A 598 34.36 8.47 7.25
N ASP A 599 33.76 9.41 6.52
CA ASP A 599 34.12 9.65 5.12
C ASP A 599 35.42 10.46 4.97
N SER A 600 35.88 10.61 3.73
CA SER A 600 37.07 11.41 3.38
C SER A 600 36.98 12.90 3.73
N ASN A 601 35.80 13.41 4.14
CA ASN A 601 35.62 14.76 4.67
C ASN A 601 35.56 14.80 6.21
N GLY A 602 35.81 13.68 6.88
CA GLY A 602 35.72 13.56 8.34
C GLY A 602 34.29 13.60 8.88
N ARG A 603 33.29 13.30 8.05
CA ARG A 603 31.90 13.17 8.49
C ARG A 603 31.62 11.74 8.89
N ILE A 604 31.05 11.54 10.08
CA ILE A 604 30.62 10.23 10.54
C ILE A 604 29.48 9.73 9.64
N VAL A 605 29.60 8.48 9.19
CA VAL A 605 28.56 7.80 8.42
C VAL A 605 27.44 7.37 9.36
N THR A 606 26.22 7.82 9.09
CA THR A 606 25.03 7.55 9.94
C THR A 606 23.82 7.08 9.14
N MET A 607 23.73 7.45 7.86
CA MET A 607 22.68 7.01 6.95
C MET A 607 23.25 6.72 5.57
N ILE A 608 22.85 5.57 5.01
CA ILE A 608 23.30 5.10 3.72
C ILE A 608 22.09 4.76 2.84
N TRP A 609 22.11 5.23 1.60
CA TRP A 609 21.36 4.64 0.51
C TRP A 609 22.29 3.75 -0.32
N LYS A 610 21.88 2.52 -0.66
CA LYS A 610 22.74 1.51 -1.31
C LYS A 610 22.11 0.88 -2.53
N LEU A 611 22.97 0.38 -3.42
CA LEU A 611 22.60 -0.59 -4.47
C LEU A 611 23.26 -1.96 -4.30
N TRP A 612 24.21 -2.09 -3.36
CA TRP A 612 24.76 -3.38 -2.95
C TRP A 612 23.68 -4.34 -2.48
N MET A 613 23.74 -5.59 -2.93
CA MET A 613 22.85 -6.65 -2.45
C MET A 613 23.21 -7.10 -1.03
N TRP A 614 22.20 -7.39 -0.21
CA TRP A 614 22.41 -7.97 1.13
C TRP A 614 23.11 -9.33 1.08
N ASP A 615 22.89 -10.14 0.03
CA ASP A 615 23.60 -11.43 -0.10
C ASP A 615 25.12 -11.22 -0.30
N THR A 616 25.53 -10.20 -1.06
CA THR A 616 26.95 -9.84 -1.22
C THR A 616 27.57 -9.46 0.13
N ILE A 617 26.83 -8.70 0.94
CA ILE A 617 27.23 -8.27 2.29
C ILE A 617 27.38 -9.48 3.23
N PHE A 618 26.49 -10.48 3.13
CA PHE A 618 26.60 -11.71 3.92
C PHE A 618 27.81 -12.54 3.53
N ASN A 619 28.12 -12.65 2.23
CA ASN A 619 29.31 -13.38 1.78
C ASN A 619 30.60 -12.68 2.24
N ASP A 620 30.65 -11.35 2.16
CA ASP A 620 31.78 -10.55 2.68
C ASP A 620 31.96 -10.77 4.18
N TYR A 621 30.88 -10.79 4.97
CA TYR A 621 30.95 -11.10 6.40
C TYR A 621 31.70 -12.42 6.67
N PHE A 622 31.31 -13.52 6.01
CA PHE A 622 31.96 -14.81 6.26
C PHE A 622 33.43 -14.85 5.81
N ASN A 623 33.76 -14.20 4.70
CA ASN A 623 35.13 -14.09 4.23
C ASN A 623 35.99 -13.31 5.24
N VAL A 624 35.51 -12.16 5.69
CA VAL A 624 36.19 -11.29 6.66
C VAL A 624 36.36 -11.96 8.02
N GLN A 625 35.36 -12.68 8.53
CA GLN A 625 35.49 -13.45 9.78
C GLN A 625 36.63 -14.49 9.69
N LYS A 626 36.72 -15.18 8.55
CA LYS A 626 37.79 -16.16 8.29
C LYS A 626 39.16 -15.49 8.17
N GLU A 627 39.25 -14.38 7.47
CA GLU A 627 40.50 -13.59 7.32
C GLU A 627 41.02 -13.07 8.66
N ARG A 628 40.11 -12.60 9.53
CA ARG A 628 40.45 -12.08 10.86
C ARG A 628 40.75 -13.19 11.89
N GLY A 629 40.52 -14.46 11.54
CA GLY A 629 40.74 -15.59 12.44
C GLY A 629 39.90 -15.53 13.73
N LEU A 630 38.73 -14.89 13.67
CA LEU A 630 37.88 -14.70 14.83
C LEU A 630 37.10 -15.97 15.14
N ASP A 631 37.23 -16.45 16.36
CA ASP A 631 36.32 -17.44 16.92
C ASP A 631 35.12 -16.67 17.52
N VAL A 632 34.07 -16.55 16.73
CA VAL A 632 32.84 -15.82 17.06
C VAL A 632 32.12 -16.45 18.26
N ASP A 633 32.30 -17.76 18.48
CA ASP A 633 31.70 -18.49 19.59
C ASP A 633 32.46 -18.27 20.93
N ASN A 634 33.74 -17.86 20.86
CA ASN A 634 34.59 -17.60 22.04
C ASN A 634 34.71 -16.12 22.43
N GLY A 635 33.91 -15.23 21.83
CA GLY A 635 33.83 -13.81 22.24
C GLY A 635 35.03 -12.96 21.84
N THR A 636 35.84 -13.41 20.87
CA THR A 636 36.92 -12.61 20.30
C THR A 636 36.35 -11.47 19.47
N HIS A 637 36.58 -10.22 19.89
CA HIS A 637 36.17 -9.03 19.15
C HIS A 637 37.34 -8.46 18.36
N TRP A 638 37.16 -8.29 17.05
CA TRP A 638 38.07 -7.48 16.26
C TRP A 638 37.91 -6.01 16.61
N ILE A 639 39.04 -5.32 16.73
CA ILE A 639 39.10 -3.89 17.03
C ILE A 639 39.63 -3.20 15.76
N PRO A 640 38.87 -2.24 15.19
CA PRO A 640 39.31 -1.51 14.01
C PRO A 640 40.54 -0.66 14.29
N THR A 641 41.45 -0.58 13.32
CA THR A 641 42.61 0.32 13.39
C THR A 641 42.27 1.65 12.72
N ASN A 642 42.62 2.78 13.37
CA ASN A 642 42.40 4.10 12.79
C ASN A 642 43.11 4.23 11.42
N GLY A 643 42.38 4.73 10.42
CA GLY A 643 42.85 4.90 9.04
C GLY A 643 42.66 3.69 8.13
N GLU A 644 42.23 2.54 8.65
CA GLU A 644 41.90 1.37 7.85
C GLU A 644 40.57 1.55 7.11
N HIS A 645 40.48 1.10 5.86
CA HIS A 645 39.22 1.05 5.13
C HIS A 645 38.32 -0.06 5.71
N PRO A 646 37.04 0.20 6.00
CA PRO A 646 36.11 -0.84 6.42
C PRO A 646 35.78 -1.78 5.25
N HIS A 647 35.45 -3.04 5.56
CA HIS A 647 34.79 -3.94 4.61
C HIS A 647 33.30 -3.58 4.47
N ILE A 648 32.63 -4.06 3.42
CA ILE A 648 31.20 -3.74 3.24
C ILE A 648 30.35 -4.33 4.37
N CYS A 649 30.71 -5.50 4.92
CA CYS A 649 30.04 -6.05 6.09
C CYS A 649 30.18 -5.16 7.32
N ASP A 650 31.35 -4.53 7.51
CA ASP A 650 31.60 -3.64 8.65
C ASP A 650 30.73 -2.37 8.59
N ILE A 651 30.35 -1.95 7.38
CA ILE A 651 29.50 -0.78 7.13
C ILE A 651 28.03 -1.16 7.29
N PHE A 652 27.54 -2.09 6.47
CA PHE A 652 26.11 -2.38 6.36
C PHE A 652 25.57 -3.21 7.52
N LEU A 653 26.45 -3.92 8.24
CA LEU A 653 26.12 -4.60 9.49
C LEU A 653 26.56 -3.79 10.72
N ASN A 654 26.73 -2.47 10.60
CA ASN A 654 26.90 -1.58 11.74
C ASN A 654 25.54 -1.14 12.32
N ASP A 655 25.30 -1.40 13.61
CA ASP A 655 24.02 -1.04 14.26
C ASP A 655 23.81 0.48 14.43
N GLN A 656 24.86 1.29 14.25
CA GLN A 656 24.80 2.75 14.33
C GLN A 656 24.47 3.42 12.98
N ILE A 657 24.35 2.64 11.90
CA ILE A 657 24.14 3.14 10.54
C ILE A 657 22.76 2.69 10.06
N GLN A 658 21.92 3.65 9.66
CA GLN A 658 20.65 3.37 8.99
C GLN A 658 20.89 3.10 7.51
N VAL A 659 20.27 2.05 6.97
CA VAL A 659 20.49 1.61 5.58
C VAL A 659 19.16 1.55 4.82
N ILE A 660 19.14 2.15 3.64
CA ILE A 660 18.07 2.09 2.65
C ILE A 660 18.63 1.38 1.40
N GLU A 661 18.08 0.29 0.91
CA GLU A 661 16.93 -0.47 1.43
C GLU A 661 17.26 -1.25 2.73
N PRO A 662 16.28 -1.39 3.66
CA PRO A 662 16.48 -2.06 4.94
C PRO A 662 16.75 -3.58 4.81
N LEU A 663 17.49 -4.12 5.78
CA LEU A 663 17.93 -5.54 5.82
C LEU A 663 16.81 -6.56 5.62
N TRP A 664 15.59 -6.30 6.12
CA TRP A 664 14.47 -7.23 5.95
C TRP A 664 14.09 -7.49 4.49
N LYS A 665 14.43 -6.58 3.55
CA LYS A 665 14.15 -6.75 2.11
C LYS A 665 14.93 -7.89 1.47
N VAL A 666 15.99 -8.39 2.11
CA VAL A 666 16.66 -9.63 1.69
C VAL A 666 15.70 -10.83 1.67
N ILE A 667 14.64 -10.80 2.52
CA ILE A 667 13.59 -11.82 2.53
C ILE A 667 12.60 -11.57 1.40
N THR A 668 12.06 -10.35 1.34
CA THR A 668 11.07 -9.96 0.33
C THR A 668 11.57 -10.19 -1.10
N SER A 669 12.86 -9.95 -1.34
CA SER A 669 13.48 -10.12 -2.66
C SER A 669 13.85 -11.57 -3.00
N ASN A 670 13.70 -12.50 -2.05
CA ASN A 670 14.14 -13.88 -2.22
C ASN A 670 13.07 -14.72 -2.93
N LYS A 671 13.44 -15.41 -4.00
CA LYS A 671 12.50 -16.22 -4.80
C LYS A 671 11.92 -17.41 -4.03
N ALA A 672 12.51 -17.78 -2.88
CA ALA A 672 11.93 -18.76 -1.95
C ALA A 672 10.58 -18.31 -1.34
N LEU A 673 10.20 -17.02 -1.47
CA LEU A 673 8.86 -16.56 -1.10
C LEU A 673 7.79 -16.99 -2.10
N LEU A 674 8.13 -17.29 -3.36
CA LEU A 674 7.13 -17.64 -4.37
C LEU A 674 6.33 -18.90 -4.00
N PRO A 675 6.94 -20.01 -3.51
CA PRO A 675 6.17 -21.14 -2.98
C PRO A 675 5.35 -20.82 -1.72
N ILE A 676 5.83 -19.91 -0.86
CA ILE A 676 5.09 -19.46 0.33
C ILE A 676 3.84 -18.68 -0.08
N LEU A 677 3.99 -17.74 -1.01
CA LEU A 677 2.90 -16.99 -1.61
C LEU A 677 1.87 -17.92 -2.24
N TRP A 678 2.31 -18.91 -3.03
CA TRP A 678 1.42 -19.88 -3.63
C TRP A 678 0.65 -20.70 -2.57
N SER A 679 1.32 -21.07 -1.47
CA SER A 679 0.67 -21.75 -0.35
C SER A 679 -0.33 -20.88 0.40
N MET A 680 -0.08 -19.57 0.53
CA MET A 680 -0.96 -18.63 1.22
C MET A 680 -2.16 -18.21 0.36
N TYR A 681 -1.97 -18.09 -0.96
CA TYR A 681 -2.98 -17.65 -1.92
C TYR A 681 -3.05 -18.61 -3.11
N PRO A 682 -3.50 -19.87 -2.89
CA PRO A 682 -3.55 -20.86 -3.94
C PRO A 682 -4.50 -20.42 -5.07
N ASN A 683 -4.06 -20.57 -6.32
CA ASN A 683 -4.81 -20.18 -7.53
C ASN A 683 -5.08 -18.68 -7.66
N HIS A 684 -4.34 -17.83 -6.95
CA HIS A 684 -4.47 -16.38 -7.10
C HIS A 684 -4.22 -15.97 -8.58
N PRO A 685 -5.06 -15.09 -9.17
CA PRO A 685 -4.99 -14.76 -10.60
C PRO A 685 -3.64 -14.21 -11.04
N HIS A 686 -2.90 -13.54 -10.15
CA HIS A 686 -1.59 -12.96 -10.46
C HIS A 686 -0.38 -13.82 -10.07
N LEU A 687 -0.58 -14.96 -9.41
CA LEU A 687 0.51 -15.86 -9.05
C LEU A 687 0.65 -17.01 -10.05
N LEU A 688 1.87 -17.51 -10.17
CA LEU A 688 2.19 -18.77 -10.85
C LEU A 688 2.50 -19.83 -9.79
N ARG A 689 2.06 -21.07 -10.04
CA ARG A 689 2.36 -22.16 -9.12
C ARG A 689 3.86 -22.28 -8.90
N SER A 690 4.29 -22.28 -7.64
CA SER A 690 5.70 -22.30 -7.29
C SER A 690 5.94 -23.30 -6.18
N GLU A 691 7.00 -24.11 -6.29
CA GLU A 691 7.31 -25.18 -5.35
C GLU A 691 8.83 -25.21 -5.09
N TRP A 692 9.26 -25.66 -3.91
CA TRP A 692 10.69 -25.86 -3.61
C TRP A 692 11.29 -27.10 -4.27
N THR A 693 10.44 -28.05 -4.66
CA THR A 693 10.82 -29.30 -5.32
C THR A 693 10.02 -29.46 -6.59
N LEU A 694 10.62 -30.06 -7.61
CA LEU A 694 9.92 -30.36 -8.86
C LEU A 694 8.79 -31.37 -8.60
N THR A 695 7.57 -31.02 -9.02
CA THR A 695 6.36 -31.85 -8.85
C THR A 695 5.84 -32.32 -10.20
N ASP A 696 5.09 -33.41 -10.23
CA ASP A 696 4.49 -33.92 -11.47
C ASP A 696 3.56 -32.90 -12.14
N THR A 697 2.86 -32.07 -11.36
CA THR A 697 2.02 -31.01 -11.94
C THR A 697 2.86 -29.98 -12.69
N LEU A 698 4.00 -29.57 -12.13
CA LEU A 698 4.90 -28.63 -12.80
C LEU A 698 5.53 -29.23 -14.05
N LYS A 699 5.84 -30.53 -14.03
CA LYS A 699 6.28 -31.25 -15.24
C LYS A 699 5.20 -31.23 -16.31
N CYS A 700 3.93 -31.49 -15.95
CA CYS A 700 2.83 -31.48 -16.92
C CYS A 700 2.49 -30.10 -17.50
N SER A 701 2.76 -29.01 -16.77
CA SER A 701 2.52 -27.63 -17.26
C SER A 701 3.72 -27.02 -17.99
N GLY A 702 4.91 -27.60 -17.85
CA GLY A 702 6.17 -26.90 -18.06
C GLY A 702 6.51 -26.00 -16.87
N TYR A 703 7.82 -25.75 -16.69
CA TYR A 703 8.31 -25.02 -15.52
C TYR A 703 9.61 -24.25 -15.78
N VAL A 704 9.89 -23.31 -14.88
CA VAL A 704 11.09 -22.49 -14.81
C VAL A 704 11.84 -22.88 -13.55
N LYS A 705 13.08 -23.34 -13.71
CA LYS A 705 14.01 -23.55 -12.60
C LYS A 705 14.83 -22.26 -12.40
N LYS A 706 14.80 -21.70 -11.20
CA LYS A 706 15.52 -20.47 -10.87
C LYS A 706 16.15 -20.53 -9.48
N PRO A 707 17.36 -19.96 -9.29
CA PRO A 707 18.00 -19.91 -7.97
C PRO A 707 17.18 -19.04 -7.02
N ILE A 708 17.18 -19.36 -5.72
CA ILE A 708 16.44 -18.59 -4.71
C ILE A 708 16.98 -17.16 -4.54
N VAL A 709 18.30 -17.02 -4.74
CA VAL A 709 19.02 -15.76 -4.81
C VAL A 709 19.71 -15.71 -6.17
N GLY A 710 19.38 -14.70 -6.95
CA GLY A 710 19.94 -14.47 -8.29
C GLY A 710 19.31 -13.23 -8.93
N ARG A 711 20.02 -12.62 -9.88
CA ARG A 711 19.59 -11.40 -10.60
C ARG A 711 19.85 -11.53 -12.10
N CYS A 712 19.25 -10.64 -12.88
CA CYS A 712 19.54 -10.45 -14.31
C CYS A 712 19.38 -11.72 -15.15
N GLY A 713 18.36 -12.54 -14.83
CA GLY A 713 18.08 -13.76 -15.57
C GLY A 713 19.15 -14.84 -15.48
N GLN A 714 20.15 -14.75 -14.59
CA GLN A 714 21.25 -15.71 -14.51
C GLN A 714 20.83 -17.07 -13.93
N ASN A 715 21.37 -18.15 -14.50
CA ASN A 715 21.12 -19.54 -14.08
C ASN A 715 19.63 -19.91 -14.09
N VAL A 716 18.88 -19.34 -15.04
CA VAL A 716 17.47 -19.65 -15.27
C VAL A 716 17.39 -20.67 -16.39
N THR A 717 16.55 -21.70 -16.21
CA THR A 717 16.30 -22.71 -17.24
C THR A 717 14.80 -22.91 -17.39
N LEU A 718 14.29 -22.80 -18.62
CA LEU A 718 12.90 -23.02 -18.98
C LEU A 718 12.75 -24.44 -19.54
N TYR A 719 11.81 -25.20 -19.01
CA TYR A 719 11.48 -26.56 -19.44
C TYR A 719 10.07 -26.62 -19.98
N ASN A 720 9.86 -27.36 -21.06
CA ASN A 720 8.54 -27.63 -21.58
C ASN A 720 7.81 -28.71 -20.76
N ASN A 721 6.59 -29.03 -21.16
CA ASN A 721 5.71 -29.99 -20.48
C ASN A 721 6.11 -31.47 -20.61
N ASP A 722 7.27 -31.76 -21.20
CA ASP A 722 7.85 -33.10 -21.33
C ASP A 722 9.04 -33.36 -20.39
N ASP A 723 9.41 -32.39 -19.54
CA ASP A 723 10.52 -32.42 -18.54
C ASP A 723 11.93 -32.66 -19.12
N GLU A 724 12.05 -33.01 -20.40
CA GLU A 724 13.31 -33.29 -21.08
C GLU A 724 13.73 -32.16 -22.03
N SER A 725 12.79 -31.38 -22.56
CA SER A 725 13.12 -30.30 -23.50
C SER A 725 13.33 -28.95 -22.81
N VAL A 726 14.58 -28.47 -22.88
CA VAL A 726 14.94 -27.10 -22.50
C VAL A 726 14.52 -26.14 -23.61
N ILE A 727 13.72 -25.15 -23.25
CA ILE A 727 13.22 -24.10 -24.14
C ILE A 727 14.27 -22.97 -24.27
N ASP A 728 14.85 -22.56 -23.14
CA ASP A 728 15.84 -21.50 -23.05
C ASP A 728 16.65 -21.68 -21.75
N GLU A 729 17.92 -21.26 -21.76
CA GLU A 729 18.78 -21.32 -20.58
C GLU A 729 19.86 -20.25 -20.56
N THR A 730 20.25 -19.83 -19.36
CA THR A 730 21.30 -18.84 -19.14
C THR A 730 22.37 -19.33 -18.17
N MET A 731 23.61 -18.93 -18.42
CA MET A 731 24.74 -19.14 -17.51
C MET A 731 24.80 -18.03 -16.44
N GLY A 732 25.62 -18.22 -15.40
CA GLY A 732 25.79 -17.23 -14.34
C GLY A 732 26.45 -17.77 -13.07
N ASN A 733 26.53 -16.92 -12.04
CA ASN A 733 27.32 -17.15 -10.83
C ASN A 733 26.58 -17.89 -9.69
N TYR A 734 25.32 -18.29 -9.91
CA TYR A 734 24.43 -18.86 -8.88
C TYR A 734 24.24 -20.39 -8.99
N VAL A 735 25.13 -21.09 -9.68
CA VAL A 735 25.02 -22.54 -9.97
C VAL A 735 24.84 -23.40 -8.71
N ASN A 736 25.46 -23.02 -7.59
CA ASN A 736 25.44 -23.78 -6.33
C ASN A 736 24.33 -23.34 -5.35
N ARG A 737 23.39 -22.50 -5.78
CA ARG A 737 22.29 -22.02 -4.93
C ARG A 737 21.11 -22.99 -5.00
N ASN A 738 20.36 -23.08 -3.90
CA ASN A 738 19.06 -23.75 -3.89
C ASN A 738 18.16 -23.12 -4.96
N CYS A 739 17.27 -23.90 -5.55
CA CYS A 739 16.34 -23.43 -6.57
C CYS A 739 14.90 -23.54 -6.09
N ILE A 740 14.03 -22.81 -6.77
CA ILE A 740 12.59 -23.08 -6.81
C ILE A 740 12.19 -23.43 -8.24
N TYR A 741 11.02 -24.04 -8.36
CA TYR A 741 10.39 -24.43 -9.62
C TYR A 741 9.08 -23.68 -9.71
N GLN A 742 8.94 -22.85 -10.74
CA GLN A 742 7.73 -22.07 -10.99
C GLN A 742 7.08 -22.53 -12.30
N GLU A 743 5.75 -22.57 -12.35
CA GLU A 743 4.99 -22.85 -13.56
C GLU A 743 5.40 -21.93 -14.72
N LEU A 744 5.56 -22.53 -15.91
CA LEU A 744 5.91 -21.78 -17.11
C LEU A 744 4.71 -20.98 -17.60
N LEU A 745 4.91 -19.68 -17.81
CA LEU A 745 3.97 -18.84 -18.56
C LEU A 745 4.49 -18.64 -19.99
N HIS A 746 3.71 -19.07 -20.98
CA HIS A 746 4.03 -18.79 -22.38
C HIS A 746 3.77 -17.32 -22.68
N LEU A 747 4.85 -16.56 -22.87
CA LEU A 747 4.79 -15.15 -23.25
C LEU A 747 4.31 -15.00 -24.69
N LYS A 748 3.51 -13.95 -24.93
CA LYS A 748 3.14 -13.56 -26.29
C LYS A 748 4.30 -12.85 -26.96
N CYS A 749 4.63 -13.27 -28.18
CA CYS A 749 5.61 -12.59 -29.02
C CYS A 749 4.94 -11.43 -29.77
N PHE A 750 5.52 -10.24 -29.68
CA PHE A 750 5.10 -9.02 -30.38
C PHE A 750 6.20 -8.60 -31.36
N ASP A 751 5.94 -8.77 -32.66
CA ASP A 751 6.89 -8.44 -33.73
C ASP A 751 8.30 -9.02 -33.53
N GLY A 752 8.38 -10.26 -33.06
CA GLY A 752 9.64 -10.96 -32.80
C GLY A 752 10.28 -10.68 -31.44
N TYR A 753 9.59 -9.97 -30.54
CA TYR A 753 10.07 -9.64 -29.19
C TYR A 753 9.10 -10.14 -28.11
N TYR A 754 9.66 -10.62 -27.00
CA TYR A 754 8.96 -10.86 -25.75
C TYR A 754 9.18 -9.69 -24.82
N CYS A 755 8.21 -9.41 -23.95
CA CYS A 755 8.32 -8.29 -23.04
C CYS A 755 7.84 -8.61 -21.64
N ILE A 756 8.45 -7.94 -20.67
CA ILE A 756 8.06 -7.93 -19.26
C ILE A 756 7.87 -6.48 -18.80
N PHE A 757 6.96 -6.27 -17.88
CA PHE A 757 6.80 -5.00 -17.17
C PHE A 757 7.66 -5.01 -15.92
N GLY A 758 8.62 -4.10 -15.84
CA GLY A 758 9.28 -3.73 -14.60
C GLY A 758 8.39 -2.74 -13.84
N SER A 759 7.48 -3.25 -13.03
CA SER A 759 6.49 -2.46 -12.28
C SER A 759 7.06 -1.96 -10.95
N TRP A 760 7.10 -0.65 -10.76
CA TRP A 760 7.76 0.00 -9.64
C TRP A 760 6.82 0.24 -8.46
N ILE A 761 7.19 -0.36 -7.34
CA ILE A 761 6.66 -0.04 -6.02
C ILE A 761 7.60 0.95 -5.36
N LEU A 762 7.15 2.19 -5.20
CA LEU A 762 7.86 3.21 -4.45
C LEU A 762 7.07 3.51 -3.18
N CYS A 763 7.75 3.45 -2.04
CA CYS A 763 7.14 3.74 -0.73
C CYS A 763 5.88 2.89 -0.45
N GLY A 764 5.88 1.62 -0.88
CA GLY A 764 4.77 0.69 -0.70
C GLY A 764 3.65 0.78 -1.74
N HIS A 765 3.75 1.65 -2.75
CA HIS A 765 2.71 1.85 -3.76
C HIS A 765 3.24 1.80 -5.19
N PHE A 766 2.41 1.31 -6.11
CA PHE A 766 2.65 1.39 -7.53
C PHE A 766 2.72 2.84 -8.00
N THR A 767 3.76 3.15 -8.77
CA THR A 767 4.01 4.50 -9.30
C THR A 767 4.27 4.54 -10.80
N GLY A 768 4.45 3.39 -11.44
CA GLY A 768 4.72 3.32 -12.85
C GLY A 768 5.44 2.04 -13.22
N PHE A 769 5.72 1.87 -14.51
CA PHE A 769 6.48 0.74 -15.00
C PHE A 769 7.33 1.13 -16.21
N CYS A 770 8.31 0.30 -16.52
CA CYS A 770 8.98 0.29 -17.82
C CYS A 770 8.79 -1.07 -18.48
N ILE A 771 8.93 -1.13 -19.80
CA ILE A 771 8.96 -2.40 -20.51
C ILE A 771 10.42 -2.78 -20.80
N ARG A 772 10.80 -4.00 -20.44
CA ARG A 772 12.02 -4.63 -20.93
C ARG A 772 11.63 -5.63 -22.00
N GLU A 773 12.26 -5.57 -23.17
CA GLU A 773 11.98 -6.51 -24.27
C GLU A 773 13.23 -7.23 -24.75
N ASP A 774 13.06 -8.45 -25.25
CA ASP A 774 14.13 -9.27 -25.81
C ASP A 774 13.60 -10.17 -26.94
N GLN A 775 14.47 -10.64 -27.82
CA GLN A 775 14.12 -11.67 -28.81
C GLN A 775 14.13 -13.08 -28.19
N LYS A 776 14.84 -13.25 -27.07
CA LYS A 776 14.86 -14.45 -26.23
C LYS A 776 13.73 -14.41 -25.20
N LEU A 777 13.44 -15.55 -24.58
CA LEU A 777 12.40 -15.64 -23.54
C LEU A 777 12.90 -15.14 -22.18
N ILE A 778 14.20 -15.33 -21.89
CA ILE A 778 14.84 -14.85 -20.67
C ILE A 778 15.45 -13.47 -20.94
N THR A 779 14.94 -12.44 -20.27
CA THR A 779 15.54 -11.10 -20.29
C THR A 779 16.80 -11.04 -19.43
N ASP A 780 17.81 -10.31 -19.87
CA ASP A 780 19.09 -10.09 -19.18
C ASP A 780 19.42 -8.59 -19.01
N VAL A 781 20.66 -8.28 -18.62
CA VAL A 781 21.14 -6.89 -18.43
C VAL A 781 21.15 -6.09 -19.73
N GLU A 782 21.37 -6.74 -20.87
CA GLU A 782 21.46 -6.10 -22.19
C GLU A 782 20.09 -5.93 -22.84
N SER A 783 19.06 -6.62 -22.34
CA SER A 783 17.69 -6.48 -22.85
C SER A 783 17.21 -5.02 -22.76
N PRO A 784 16.86 -4.38 -23.89
CA PRO A 784 16.55 -2.96 -23.92
C PRO A 784 15.32 -2.54 -23.12
N ILE A 785 15.41 -1.36 -22.51
CA ILE A 785 14.25 -0.68 -21.93
C ILE A 785 13.52 0.10 -23.03
N THR A 786 12.21 -0.05 -23.07
CA THR A 786 11.33 0.49 -24.13
C THR A 786 10.26 1.36 -23.52
N ALA A 787 10.07 2.55 -24.08
CA ALA A 787 9.02 3.47 -23.65
C ALA A 787 7.63 2.86 -23.88
N CYS A 788 6.72 3.08 -22.93
CA CYS A 788 5.33 2.64 -23.04
C CYS A 788 4.38 3.83 -22.85
N CYS A 789 3.53 4.02 -23.84
CA CYS A 789 2.52 5.06 -23.88
C CYS A 789 1.17 4.56 -23.39
N ILE A 790 0.45 5.41 -22.67
CA ILE A 790 -0.90 5.14 -22.19
C ILE A 790 -1.90 5.83 -23.11
N VAL A 791 -2.87 5.06 -23.60
CA VAL A 791 -3.99 5.52 -24.40
C VAL A 791 -5.26 5.46 -23.55
N TRP A 792 -5.82 6.62 -23.23
CA TRP A 792 -7.09 6.72 -22.52
C TRP A 792 -8.25 6.42 -23.49
N LYS A 793 -9.01 5.36 -23.21
CA LYS A 793 -10.20 4.95 -23.97
C LYS A 793 -11.49 5.49 -23.37
#